data_AF-A0A1Z5JJI5-F1
#
_entry.id   AF-A0A1Z5JJI5-F1
#
_cell.length_a   1.000
_cell.length_b   1.000
_cell.length_c   1.000
_cell.angle_alpha   90.00
_cell.angle_beta   90.00
_cell.angle_gamma   90.00
#
_symmetry.space_group_name_H-M   'P 1'
#
loop_
_entity.id
_entity.type
_entity.pdbx_description
1 polymer ?
#
loop_
_entity_poly.entity_id
_entity_poly.type
_entity_poly.pdbx_seq_one_letter_code
_entity_poly.pdbx_strand_id
1 'polypeptide(L)'
;MSTNKKKHDTIMHRNESILRCQEQIRTLRHQLQQHKRAWKQHYTTTALRRIGGDAWLDLSMKEQISKSNLLLLLQKENEALPYPLGGSHFWTQQLPSHLQSDKELWLARLKRPELGCLSEVCGITLPESLLHDRDVVIAAVRACPKFLLEWETLAVAESFWDDRRVFQALLEAQGRRDPYVRLFSVSLRSDAELMLEALRQGIRVFEVLPKALRNSKSFALQAAAILQTSSHKSYGLKSLKAFSPRLKADLEVVRAFCQADGTSLACASYAARRNLDIVRTACFQEPTAFVYCVKGRTRTKLNQHPSFWLEVLQRAQVLCECSLTVVNGKLVLDPRIALWDRLWENMPQNIRTNREIALLLLEKAPSSSRYRSLPLSVWSEPSFLLQVAKMGRLHSLPVADNMELGLMPYLHLDFCCQLVSHEYLCPHVVQAMMHQLPTAASQRRFWESWNPSQMEETLEFIWEQMPEDILNDKAIMMKFAKCDEAAEHLARIILWEPEDRDILEQLLRTYPEALEEVPNHIQELYPDLIAQCIADLPEDSYLLEGLHDVICEELWGHREVALAWIRKGGEDLFFLEDYFDDDEEIFLAVAEHNWEDFNVASESLLNDKKFLIQAVTKNEQIWTVLETEMKEDFDIALTAFAAHPNLPYYAADDDFSFLVAFARNVRDRLEIHDSFVELVLCSMDLPSSTNIFTTLNQGRHTTLQYKKSIAEYIGLPMGSYLVKLKKASEHLAIWGF
;
A
#
# COMPACT_ATOMS: atom_id res chain seq x y z
N MET A 1 -82.17 -26.20 13.41
CA MET A 1 -81.64 -25.72 12.10
C MET A 1 -80.87 -24.38 12.15
N SER A 2 -80.92 -23.57 13.23
CA SER A 2 -80.22 -22.26 13.28
C SER A 2 -78.73 -22.31 13.70
N THR A 3 -78.28 -23.37 14.38
CA THR A 3 -76.91 -23.46 14.95
C THR A 3 -75.86 -24.07 14.01
N ASN A 4 -76.26 -24.88 13.02
CA ASN A 4 -75.32 -25.46 12.04
C ASN A 4 -74.97 -24.51 10.89
N LYS A 5 -75.83 -23.54 10.56
CA LYS A 5 -75.55 -22.56 9.49
C LYS A 5 -74.48 -21.55 9.93
N LYS A 6 -74.55 -21.05 11.18
CA LYS A 6 -73.54 -20.15 11.75
C LYS A 6 -72.15 -20.76 11.89
N LYS A 7 -72.03 -22.07 12.15
CA LYS A 7 -70.73 -22.79 12.22
C LYS A 7 -70.14 -23.03 10.82
N HIS A 8 -70.98 -23.28 9.81
CA HIS A 8 -70.51 -23.49 8.44
C HIS A 8 -70.06 -22.16 7.80
N ASP A 9 -70.80 -21.07 8.03
CA ASP A 9 -70.45 -19.74 7.52
C ASP A 9 -69.18 -19.17 8.18
N THR A 10 -68.91 -19.47 9.47
CA THR A 10 -67.66 -19.04 10.14
C THR A 10 -66.43 -19.85 9.73
N ILE A 11 -66.60 -21.11 9.31
CA ILE A 11 -65.50 -21.95 8.81
C ILE A 11 -65.17 -21.58 7.36
N MET A 12 -66.18 -21.32 6.51
CA MET A 12 -65.97 -20.82 5.15
C MET A 12 -65.35 -19.42 5.15
N HIS A 13 -65.82 -18.49 5.99
CA HIS A 13 -65.20 -17.17 6.10
C HIS A 13 -63.75 -17.27 6.61
N ARG A 14 -63.43 -18.16 7.56
CA ARG A 14 -62.05 -18.36 8.02
C ARG A 14 -61.15 -18.93 6.93
N ASN A 15 -61.63 -19.88 6.13
CA ASN A 15 -60.85 -20.47 5.06
C ASN A 15 -60.63 -19.51 3.88
N GLU A 16 -61.63 -18.70 3.51
CA GLU A 16 -61.45 -17.61 2.52
C GLU A 16 -60.53 -16.50 3.04
N SER A 17 -60.59 -16.18 4.34
CA SER A 17 -59.68 -15.20 4.97
C SER A 17 -58.24 -15.68 4.95
N ILE A 18 -58.02 -16.98 5.21
CA ILE A 18 -56.69 -17.59 5.21
C ILE A 18 -56.14 -17.69 3.78
N LEU A 19 -56.96 -18.07 2.79
CA LEU A 19 -56.56 -18.07 1.38
C LEU A 19 -56.21 -16.67 0.88
N ARG A 20 -57.03 -15.66 1.21
CA ARG A 20 -56.73 -14.25 0.88
C ARG A 20 -55.45 -13.76 1.55
N CYS A 21 -55.21 -14.11 2.81
CA CYS A 21 -53.97 -13.76 3.49
C CYS A 21 -52.76 -14.48 2.87
N GLN A 22 -52.89 -15.72 2.43
CA GLN A 22 -51.81 -16.47 1.78
C GLN A 22 -51.49 -15.93 0.37
N GLU A 23 -52.49 -15.54 -0.41
CA GLU A 23 -52.29 -14.86 -1.70
C GLU A 23 -51.71 -13.46 -1.53
N GLN A 24 -52.16 -12.71 -0.52
CA GLN A 24 -51.56 -11.42 -0.16
C GLN A 24 -50.10 -11.56 0.27
N ILE A 25 -49.76 -12.60 1.03
CA ILE A 25 -48.36 -12.84 1.45
C ILE A 25 -47.49 -13.27 0.26
N ARG A 26 -48.01 -14.08 -0.68
CA ARG A 26 -47.28 -14.47 -1.90
C ARG A 26 -47.04 -13.29 -2.83
N THR A 27 -48.06 -12.47 -3.05
CA THR A 27 -47.93 -11.25 -3.87
C THR A 27 -46.98 -10.25 -3.21
N LEU A 28 -47.05 -10.04 -1.89
CA LEU A 28 -46.12 -9.17 -1.16
C LEU A 28 -44.67 -9.69 -1.21
N ARG A 29 -44.45 -11.02 -1.13
CA ARG A 29 -43.10 -11.61 -1.27
C ARG A 29 -42.53 -11.46 -2.67
N HIS A 30 -43.36 -11.63 -3.70
CA HIS A 30 -42.93 -11.45 -5.07
C HIS A 30 -42.59 -9.99 -5.38
N GLN A 31 -43.43 -9.06 -4.90
CA GLN A 31 -43.17 -7.62 -4.95
C GLN A 31 -41.90 -7.24 -4.18
N LEU A 32 -41.66 -7.83 -3.01
CA LEU A 32 -40.44 -7.57 -2.21
C LEU A 32 -39.16 -8.08 -2.92
N GLN A 33 -39.23 -9.22 -3.61
CA GLN A 33 -38.10 -9.74 -4.39
C GLN A 33 -37.84 -8.93 -5.66
N GLN A 34 -38.89 -8.52 -6.38
CA GLN A 34 -38.76 -7.60 -7.50
C GLN A 34 -38.21 -6.25 -7.04
N HIS A 35 -38.70 -5.72 -5.91
CA HIS A 35 -38.13 -4.53 -5.28
C HIS A 35 -36.68 -4.74 -4.91
N LYS A 36 -36.28 -5.86 -4.27
CA LYS A 36 -34.87 -6.12 -3.91
C LYS A 36 -33.95 -6.22 -5.14
N ARG A 37 -34.41 -6.81 -6.24
CA ARG A 37 -33.64 -6.91 -7.50
C ARG A 37 -33.53 -5.55 -8.20
N ALA A 38 -34.65 -4.82 -8.28
CA ALA A 38 -34.66 -3.43 -8.73
C ALA A 38 -33.77 -2.54 -7.85
N TRP A 39 -33.76 -2.75 -6.52
CA TRP A 39 -32.95 -2.00 -5.55
C TRP A 39 -31.46 -2.30 -5.69
N LYS A 40 -31.08 -3.57 -5.94
CA LYS A 40 -29.69 -3.98 -6.21
C LYS A 40 -29.17 -3.42 -7.53
N GLN A 41 -29.98 -3.42 -8.59
CA GLN A 41 -29.65 -2.79 -9.88
C GLN A 41 -29.68 -1.25 -9.80
N HIS A 42 -30.49 -0.65 -8.92
CA HIS A 42 -30.43 0.78 -8.61
C HIS A 42 -29.09 1.13 -7.93
N TYR A 43 -28.69 0.37 -6.91
CA TYR A 43 -27.57 0.74 -6.02
C TYR A 43 -26.20 0.80 -6.71
N THR A 44 -25.98 -0.02 -7.75
CA THR A 44 -24.71 -0.05 -8.51
C THR A 44 -24.66 0.98 -9.64
N THR A 45 -25.80 1.54 -10.05
CA THR A 45 -25.90 2.40 -11.25
C THR A 45 -26.51 3.78 -11.00
N THR A 46 -27.01 4.06 -9.80
CA THR A 46 -27.62 5.36 -9.46
C THR A 46 -27.11 5.91 -8.14
N ALA A 47 -26.65 7.16 -8.20
CA ALA A 47 -26.20 7.95 -7.08
C ALA A 47 -27.40 8.37 -6.20
N LEU A 48 -27.91 7.43 -5.40
CA LEU A 48 -29.02 7.61 -4.48
C LEU A 48 -28.51 7.71 -3.02
N ARG A 49 -28.64 8.91 -2.41
CA ARG A 49 -28.56 9.07 -0.95
C ARG A 49 -29.78 9.82 -0.41
N ARG A 50 -30.14 9.46 0.82
CA ARG A 50 -31.25 10.02 1.60
C ARG A 50 -30.94 11.47 1.97
N ILE A 51 -31.75 12.40 1.49
CA ILE A 51 -31.74 13.81 1.95
C ILE A 51 -32.81 13.87 3.04
N GLY A 52 -32.44 14.34 4.24
CA GLY A 52 -33.21 14.17 5.49
C GLY A 52 -34.74 14.19 5.33
N GLY A 53 -35.41 13.19 5.92
CA GLY A 53 -36.82 12.84 5.68
C GLY A 53 -36.97 11.55 4.85
N ASP A 54 -38.19 11.30 4.34
CA ASP A 54 -38.54 10.14 3.49
C ASP A 54 -38.20 10.33 2.00
N ALA A 55 -37.43 11.38 1.64
CA ALA A 55 -37.10 11.71 0.26
C ALA A 55 -35.77 11.10 -0.20
N TRP A 56 -35.80 10.44 -1.36
CA TRP A 56 -34.66 9.86 -2.05
C TRP A 56 -34.37 10.68 -3.31
N LEU A 57 -33.09 11.00 -3.59
CA LEU A 57 -32.72 11.70 -4.83
C LEU A 57 -31.97 10.81 -5.79
N ASP A 58 -32.53 10.58 -6.97
CA ASP A 58 -31.87 9.90 -8.07
C ASP A 58 -31.23 10.93 -9.02
N LEU A 59 -29.89 11.01 -9.02
CA LEU A 59 -29.14 11.91 -9.90
C LEU A 59 -29.11 11.45 -11.37
N SER A 60 -29.67 10.28 -11.71
CA SER A 60 -29.81 9.80 -13.09
C SER A 60 -31.08 10.33 -13.79
N MET A 61 -32.08 10.77 -13.04
CA MET A 61 -33.31 11.38 -13.58
C MET A 61 -33.21 12.91 -13.58
N LYS A 62 -33.08 13.51 -14.77
CA LYS A 62 -32.99 14.98 -14.96
C LYS A 62 -34.14 15.76 -14.31
N GLU A 63 -35.30 15.12 -14.13
CA GLU A 63 -36.51 15.71 -13.55
C GLU A 63 -36.46 15.85 -12.01
N GLN A 64 -35.60 15.09 -11.32
CA GLN A 64 -35.45 15.15 -9.85
C GLN A 64 -34.32 16.09 -9.37
N ILE A 65 -33.50 16.60 -10.31
CA ILE A 65 -32.41 17.54 -10.04
C ILE A 65 -33.00 18.94 -9.82
N SER A 66 -33.30 19.28 -8.57
CA SER A 66 -33.75 20.62 -8.18
C SER A 66 -32.66 21.39 -7.42
N LYS A 67 -32.68 22.72 -7.53
CA LYS A 67 -31.75 23.62 -6.82
C LYS A 67 -31.75 23.38 -5.30
N SER A 68 -32.92 23.24 -4.69
CA SER A 68 -33.10 23.02 -3.25
C SER A 68 -32.46 21.71 -2.78
N ASN A 69 -32.63 20.64 -3.55
CA ASN A 69 -32.06 19.34 -3.23
C ASN A 69 -30.53 19.33 -3.33
N LEU A 70 -29.97 20.00 -4.34
CA LEU A 70 -28.51 20.12 -4.50
C LEU A 70 -27.88 20.99 -3.40
N LEU A 71 -28.52 22.10 -3.02
CA LEU A 71 -28.04 22.94 -1.92
C LEU A 71 -28.01 22.20 -0.58
N LEU A 72 -29.03 21.39 -0.28
CA LEU A 72 -29.07 20.54 0.92
C LEU A 72 -27.93 19.52 0.97
N LEU A 73 -27.57 18.94 -0.18
CA LEU A 73 -26.42 18.02 -0.26
C LEU A 73 -25.08 18.74 -0.08
N LEU A 74 -24.94 19.94 -0.66
CA LEU A 74 -23.73 20.74 -0.55
C LEU A 74 -23.49 21.31 0.85
N GLN A 75 -24.56 21.62 1.60
CA GLN A 75 -24.50 22.14 2.98
C GLN A 75 -23.99 21.13 4.02
N LYS A 76 -23.89 19.84 3.69
CA LYS A 76 -23.32 18.82 4.58
C LYS A 76 -21.79 18.88 4.52
N GLU A 77 -21.20 19.74 5.35
CA GLU A 77 -19.76 20.06 5.35
C GLU A 77 -18.83 18.91 5.77
N ASN A 78 -19.34 17.86 6.42
CA ASN A 78 -18.53 16.76 6.99
C ASN A 78 -18.59 15.41 6.24
N GLU A 79 -19.30 15.31 5.11
CA GLU A 79 -19.46 14.07 4.33
C GLU A 79 -18.87 14.23 2.92
N ALA A 80 -17.94 13.37 2.48
CA ALA A 80 -17.38 13.42 1.13
C ALA A 80 -18.45 13.46 0.03
N LEU A 81 -18.26 14.33 -0.98
CA LEU A 81 -19.18 14.42 -2.11
C LEU A 81 -19.25 13.08 -2.86
N PRO A 82 -20.45 12.51 -3.11
CA PRO A 82 -20.57 11.28 -3.89
C PRO A 82 -20.15 11.53 -5.34
N TYR A 83 -19.48 10.55 -5.95
CA TYR A 83 -19.29 10.52 -7.40
C TYR A 83 -20.69 10.42 -8.05
N PRO A 84 -21.11 11.37 -8.92
CA PRO A 84 -20.31 12.24 -9.80
C PRO A 84 -20.22 13.74 -9.38
N LEU A 85 -20.79 14.17 -8.25
CA LEU A 85 -20.84 15.58 -7.83
C LEU A 85 -19.46 16.21 -7.61
N GLY A 86 -18.45 15.39 -7.31
CA GLY A 86 -17.05 15.81 -7.22
C GLY A 86 -16.39 16.12 -8.57
N GLY A 87 -16.87 15.53 -9.66
CA GLY A 87 -16.30 15.69 -11.01
C GLY A 87 -16.80 16.94 -11.75
N SER A 88 -16.01 17.47 -12.68
CA SER A 88 -16.41 18.63 -13.50
C SER A 88 -17.48 18.29 -14.54
N HIS A 89 -17.43 17.07 -15.10
CA HIS A 89 -18.36 16.57 -16.12
C HIS A 89 -19.84 16.65 -15.72
N PHE A 90 -20.17 16.36 -14.46
CA PHE A 90 -21.56 16.45 -13.99
C PHE A 90 -22.10 17.89 -14.10
N TRP A 91 -21.30 18.86 -13.67
CA TRP A 91 -21.70 20.27 -13.58
C TRP A 91 -21.74 20.98 -14.92
N THR A 92 -20.93 20.53 -15.88
CA THR A 92 -20.83 21.15 -17.21
C THR A 92 -21.73 20.46 -18.24
N GLN A 93 -21.91 19.14 -18.17
CA GLN A 93 -22.61 18.38 -19.21
C GLN A 93 -23.91 17.71 -18.74
N GLN A 94 -24.02 17.34 -17.46
CA GLN A 94 -25.17 16.55 -16.96
C GLN A 94 -26.22 17.38 -16.21
N LEU A 95 -25.83 18.52 -15.62
CA LEU A 95 -26.73 19.43 -14.92
C LEU A 95 -27.69 20.12 -15.92
N PRO A 96 -28.98 20.36 -15.60
CA PRO A 96 -29.87 21.13 -16.46
C PRO A 96 -29.35 22.55 -16.75
N SER A 97 -29.48 23.02 -18.00
CA SER A 97 -28.90 24.29 -18.46
C SER A 97 -29.30 25.52 -17.63
N HIS A 98 -30.51 25.55 -17.07
CA HIS A 98 -30.97 26.62 -16.20
C HIS A 98 -30.31 26.64 -14.81
N LEU A 99 -29.75 25.52 -14.34
CA LEU A 99 -29.00 25.41 -13.09
C LEU A 99 -27.49 25.52 -13.29
N GLN A 100 -27.00 25.31 -14.51
CA GLN A 100 -25.56 25.37 -14.82
C GLN A 100 -24.97 26.74 -14.52
N SER A 101 -25.76 27.82 -14.68
CA SER A 101 -25.36 29.20 -14.42
C SER A 101 -25.85 29.75 -13.07
N ASP A 102 -26.33 28.92 -12.12
CA ASP A 102 -26.86 29.39 -10.85
C ASP A 102 -25.74 29.75 -9.84
N LYS A 103 -25.70 31.02 -9.42
CA LYS A 103 -24.68 31.56 -8.49
C LYS A 103 -24.63 30.83 -7.15
N GLU A 104 -25.76 30.52 -6.53
CA GLU A 104 -25.81 30.00 -5.17
C GLU A 104 -25.29 28.57 -5.09
N LEU A 105 -25.59 27.75 -6.11
CA LEU A 105 -25.07 26.40 -6.23
C LEU A 105 -23.54 26.39 -6.37
N TRP A 106 -22.98 27.27 -7.21
CA TRP A 106 -21.54 27.38 -7.39
C TRP A 106 -20.83 27.90 -6.14
N LEU A 107 -21.39 28.89 -5.43
CA LEU A 107 -20.84 29.36 -4.16
C LEU A 107 -20.86 28.26 -3.08
N ALA A 108 -21.93 27.47 -2.99
CA ALA A 108 -22.02 26.36 -2.04
C ALA A 108 -21.00 25.25 -2.37
N ARG A 109 -20.79 24.97 -3.66
CA ARG A 109 -19.78 24.02 -4.13
C ARG A 109 -18.36 24.49 -3.78
N LEU A 110 -18.01 25.74 -4.13
CA LEU A 110 -16.66 26.30 -3.96
C LEU A 110 -16.24 26.48 -2.50
N LYS A 111 -17.20 26.59 -1.57
CA LYS A 111 -16.89 26.68 -0.12
C LYS A 111 -16.40 25.37 0.50
N ARG A 112 -16.49 24.23 -0.20
CA ARG A 112 -16.12 22.92 0.36
C ARG A 112 -14.60 22.66 0.30
N PRO A 113 -13.99 22.15 1.38
CA PRO A 113 -12.55 21.94 1.49
C PRO A 113 -12.00 20.84 0.57
N GLU A 114 -12.84 19.88 0.15
CA GLU A 114 -12.47 18.76 -0.73
C GLU A 114 -11.93 19.21 -2.09
N LEU A 115 -12.29 20.41 -2.56
CA LEU A 115 -11.80 20.97 -3.81
C LEU A 115 -10.36 21.50 -3.72
N GLY A 116 -9.89 21.84 -2.50
CA GLY A 116 -8.53 22.33 -2.27
C GLY A 116 -7.45 21.24 -2.41
N CYS A 117 -7.82 19.96 -2.24
CA CYS A 117 -6.89 18.83 -2.28
C CYS A 117 -6.70 18.24 -3.69
N LEU A 118 -7.61 18.50 -4.65
CA LEU A 118 -7.61 17.89 -5.99
C LEU A 118 -6.67 18.59 -6.98
N SER A 119 -5.49 18.98 -6.49
CA SER A 119 -4.55 19.86 -7.19
C SER A 119 -3.94 19.29 -8.46
N GLU A 120 -4.24 18.04 -8.86
CA GLU A 120 -3.65 17.42 -10.06
C GLU A 120 -4.65 16.88 -11.09
N VAL A 121 -5.96 16.78 -10.80
CA VAL A 121 -6.86 15.97 -11.67
C VAL A 121 -8.13 16.67 -12.16
N CYS A 122 -8.58 17.79 -11.56
CA CYS A 122 -9.91 18.31 -11.90
C CYS A 122 -9.87 19.61 -12.72
N GLY A 123 -10.03 19.48 -14.05
CA GLY A 123 -10.40 20.57 -14.96
C GLY A 123 -11.83 21.05 -14.68
N ILE A 124 -11.99 21.89 -13.66
CA ILE A 124 -13.26 22.52 -13.31
C ILE A 124 -13.42 23.78 -14.17
N THR A 125 -14.26 23.75 -15.20
CA THR A 125 -14.54 24.94 -16.00
C THR A 125 -15.77 25.67 -15.43
N LEU A 126 -15.60 26.92 -15.00
CA LEU A 126 -16.72 27.78 -14.63
C LEU A 126 -17.47 28.26 -15.90
N PRO A 127 -18.81 28.40 -15.86
CA PRO A 127 -19.57 28.99 -16.97
C PRO A 127 -19.20 30.46 -17.19
N GLU A 128 -19.11 30.89 -18.46
CA GLU A 128 -18.75 32.27 -18.85
C GLU A 128 -19.63 33.35 -18.19
N SER A 129 -20.91 33.05 -17.97
CA SER A 129 -21.85 33.97 -17.32
C SER A 129 -21.49 34.27 -15.86
N LEU A 130 -20.82 33.36 -15.16
CA LEU A 130 -20.44 33.48 -13.75
C LEU A 130 -19.02 34.01 -13.56
N LEU A 131 -18.19 33.99 -14.60
CA LEU A 131 -16.83 34.58 -14.59
C LEU A 131 -16.85 36.11 -14.38
N HIS A 132 -18.00 36.74 -14.60
CA HIS A 132 -18.19 38.18 -14.40
C HIS A 132 -18.71 38.53 -12.99
N ASP A 133 -19.07 37.54 -12.15
CA ASP A 133 -19.55 37.76 -10.79
C ASP A 133 -18.39 37.74 -9.77
N ARG A 134 -18.22 38.86 -9.07
CA ARG A 134 -17.12 39.07 -8.12
C ARG A 134 -17.10 38.09 -6.96
N ASP A 135 -18.25 37.70 -6.42
CA ASP A 135 -18.31 36.82 -5.24
C ASP A 135 -17.93 35.39 -5.62
N VAL A 136 -18.35 34.96 -6.80
CA VAL A 136 -18.00 33.64 -7.36
C VAL A 136 -16.50 33.57 -7.64
N VAL A 137 -15.93 34.62 -8.23
CA VAL A 137 -14.48 34.73 -8.49
C VAL A 137 -13.67 34.65 -7.19
N ILE A 138 -14.06 35.39 -6.14
CA ILE A 138 -13.38 35.36 -4.84
C ILE A 138 -13.43 33.94 -4.22
N ALA A 139 -14.60 33.30 -4.24
CA ALA A 139 -14.77 31.95 -3.71
C ALA A 139 -13.94 30.93 -4.52
N ALA A 140 -13.89 31.08 -5.85
CA ALA A 140 -13.12 30.22 -6.73
C ALA A 140 -11.60 30.36 -6.49
N VAL A 141 -11.09 31.58 -6.35
CA VAL A 141 -9.66 31.83 -6.08
C VAL A 141 -9.22 31.25 -4.73
N ARG A 142 -10.07 31.34 -3.69
CA ARG A 142 -9.80 30.71 -2.39
C ARG A 142 -9.75 29.19 -2.47
N ALA A 143 -10.64 28.59 -3.26
CA ALA A 143 -10.73 27.15 -3.44
C ALA A 143 -9.58 26.59 -4.30
N CYS A 144 -9.28 27.23 -5.43
CA CYS A 144 -8.21 26.82 -6.33
C CYS A 144 -7.60 28.02 -7.08
N PRO A 145 -6.39 28.48 -6.70
CA PRO A 145 -5.70 29.57 -7.39
C PRO A 145 -5.37 29.31 -8.86
N LYS A 146 -5.38 28.04 -9.33
CA LYS A 146 -5.07 27.67 -10.73
C LYS A 146 -6.03 28.31 -11.74
N PHE A 147 -7.26 28.60 -11.35
CA PHE A 147 -8.25 29.22 -12.24
C PHE A 147 -7.77 30.54 -12.85
N LEU A 148 -6.88 31.27 -12.16
CA LEU A 148 -6.34 32.53 -12.65
C LEU A 148 -5.55 32.38 -13.96
N LEU A 149 -4.93 31.21 -14.22
CA LEU A 149 -4.22 30.95 -15.49
C LEU A 149 -5.18 30.70 -16.65
N GLU A 150 -6.27 29.97 -16.41
CA GLU A 150 -7.29 29.73 -17.44
C GLU A 150 -7.99 31.05 -17.81
N TRP A 151 -8.24 31.91 -16.83
CA TRP A 151 -8.91 33.20 -17.03
C TRP A 151 -8.05 34.27 -17.72
N GLU A 152 -6.72 34.15 -17.69
CA GLU A 152 -5.82 34.97 -18.50
C GLU A 152 -6.12 34.79 -20.00
N THR A 153 -6.53 33.59 -20.41
CA THR A 153 -6.82 33.26 -21.82
C THR A 153 -8.26 33.56 -22.26
N LEU A 154 -9.19 33.73 -21.30
CA LEU A 154 -10.64 33.80 -21.55
C LEU A 154 -11.22 35.23 -21.60
N ALA A 155 -10.39 36.27 -21.73
CA ALA A 155 -10.83 37.67 -21.75
C ALA A 155 -11.74 38.05 -20.56
N VAL A 156 -11.43 37.51 -19.37
CA VAL A 156 -12.11 37.86 -18.12
C VAL A 156 -11.87 39.35 -17.82
N ALA A 157 -12.92 40.07 -17.38
CA ALA A 157 -12.93 41.54 -17.29
C ALA A 157 -11.66 42.11 -16.62
N GLU A 158 -10.96 43.01 -17.32
CA GLU A 158 -9.68 43.63 -16.86
C GLU A 158 -9.77 44.23 -15.44
N SER A 159 -10.98 44.61 -15.00
CA SER A 159 -11.28 45.13 -13.67
C SER A 159 -10.93 44.20 -12.50
N PHE A 160 -10.84 42.88 -12.71
CA PHE A 160 -10.52 41.94 -11.63
C PHE A 160 -9.04 41.96 -11.22
N TRP A 161 -8.14 42.19 -12.17
CA TRP A 161 -6.70 42.24 -11.93
C TRP A 161 -6.27 43.49 -11.13
N ASP A 162 -7.16 44.48 -11.02
CA ASP A 162 -7.04 45.68 -10.21
C ASP A 162 -7.81 45.59 -8.86
N ASP A 163 -8.49 44.48 -8.57
CA ASP A 163 -9.32 44.35 -7.37
C ASP A 163 -8.54 43.84 -6.15
N ARG A 164 -8.43 44.69 -5.12
CA ARG A 164 -7.80 44.37 -3.84
C ARG A 164 -8.42 43.16 -3.14
N ARG A 165 -9.73 42.94 -3.25
CA ARG A 165 -10.41 41.82 -2.57
C ARG A 165 -10.05 40.48 -3.20
N VAL A 166 -9.92 40.45 -4.52
CA VAL A 166 -9.47 39.26 -5.25
C VAL A 166 -8.00 38.96 -4.90
N PHE A 167 -7.17 39.99 -4.76
CA PHE A 167 -5.80 39.80 -4.28
C PHE A 167 -5.73 39.23 -2.86
N GLN A 168 -6.54 39.74 -1.92
CA GLN A 168 -6.61 39.18 -0.55
C GLN A 168 -7.10 37.73 -0.54
N ALA A 169 -8.08 37.40 -1.37
CA ALA A 169 -8.56 36.03 -1.55
C ALA A 169 -7.44 35.07 -1.99
N LEU A 170 -6.54 35.53 -2.87
CA LEU A 170 -5.35 34.78 -3.27
C LEU A 170 -4.37 34.59 -2.11
N LEU A 171 -4.21 35.58 -1.23
CA LEU A 171 -3.32 35.47 -0.06
C LEU A 171 -3.82 34.42 0.94
N GLU A 172 -5.13 34.33 1.13
CA GLU A 172 -5.79 33.38 2.04
C GLU A 172 -5.91 31.96 1.49
N ALA A 173 -5.72 31.78 0.17
CA ALA A 173 -5.88 30.49 -0.50
C ALA A 173 -4.82 29.47 -0.08
N GLN A 174 -5.17 28.19 -0.13
CA GLN A 174 -4.23 27.08 0.10
C GLN A 174 -3.48 26.69 -1.19
N GLY A 175 -2.23 26.23 -1.06
CA GLY A 175 -1.40 25.77 -2.18
C GLY A 175 -0.38 26.80 -2.71
N ARG A 176 0.25 26.46 -3.85
CA ARG A 176 1.33 27.26 -4.47
C ARG A 176 0.75 28.49 -5.17
N ARG A 177 0.99 29.68 -4.60
CA ARG A 177 0.38 30.96 -5.04
C ARG A 177 1.30 31.87 -5.86
N ASP A 178 2.61 31.63 -5.83
CA ASP A 178 3.64 32.48 -6.43
C ASP A 178 3.42 32.92 -7.89
N PRO A 179 3.04 32.04 -8.84
CA PRO A 179 2.96 32.43 -10.24
C PRO A 179 1.83 33.43 -10.51
N TYR A 180 0.74 33.38 -9.73
CA TYR A 180 -0.47 34.15 -10.01
C TYR A 180 -0.38 35.62 -9.59
N VAL A 181 0.53 35.97 -8.67
CA VAL A 181 0.77 37.37 -8.25
C VAL A 181 1.18 38.25 -9.44
N ARG A 182 1.79 37.67 -10.48
CA ARG A 182 2.25 38.38 -11.68
C ARG A 182 1.10 38.92 -12.53
N LEU A 183 -0.07 38.29 -12.46
CA LEU A 183 -1.25 38.63 -13.26
C LEU A 183 -1.94 39.92 -12.78
N PHE A 184 -1.77 40.27 -11.50
CA PHE A 184 -2.34 41.49 -10.94
C PHE A 184 -1.62 42.75 -11.42
N SER A 185 -2.36 43.86 -11.42
CA SER A 185 -1.88 45.14 -11.88
C SER A 185 -0.68 45.67 -11.10
N VAL A 186 0.06 46.59 -11.73
CA VAL A 186 1.25 47.20 -11.12
C VAL A 186 0.85 48.09 -9.93
N SER A 187 -0.36 48.63 -9.90
CA SER A 187 -0.87 49.48 -8.81
C SER A 187 -0.99 48.69 -7.50
N LEU A 188 -1.68 47.54 -7.53
CA LEU A 188 -1.79 46.65 -6.36
C LEU A 188 -0.43 46.08 -5.96
N ARG A 189 0.40 45.70 -6.93
CA ARG A 189 1.75 45.22 -6.63
C ARG A 189 2.70 46.26 -6.07
N SER A 190 2.37 47.55 -6.21
CA SER A 190 3.13 48.65 -5.63
C SER A 190 2.70 49.00 -4.21
N ASP A 191 1.60 48.41 -3.72
CA ASP A 191 1.16 48.53 -2.33
C ASP A 191 2.10 47.73 -1.41
N ALA A 192 2.78 48.45 -0.52
CA ALA A 192 3.74 47.86 0.40
C ALA A 192 3.07 46.94 1.43
N GLU A 193 1.87 47.27 1.90
CA GLU A 193 1.19 46.49 2.95
C GLU A 193 0.74 45.13 2.42
N LEU A 194 0.15 45.11 1.22
CA LEU A 194 -0.28 43.86 0.56
C LEU A 194 0.91 42.94 0.26
N MET A 195 2.02 43.52 -0.19
CA MET A 195 3.23 42.75 -0.49
C MET A 195 3.94 42.22 0.76
N LEU A 196 3.88 42.93 1.89
CA LEU A 196 4.37 42.43 3.18
C LEU A 196 3.47 41.34 3.73
N GLU A 197 2.15 41.44 3.56
CA GLU A 197 1.24 40.37 3.96
C GLU A 197 1.47 39.10 3.14
N ALA A 198 1.65 39.24 1.82
CA ALA A 198 2.03 38.13 0.96
C ALA A 198 3.33 37.44 1.42
N LEU A 199 4.32 38.21 1.87
CA LEU A 199 5.56 37.69 2.47
C LEU A 199 5.35 36.97 3.80
N ARG A 200 4.37 37.37 4.62
CA ARG A 200 4.05 36.61 5.85
C ARG A 200 3.43 35.26 5.53
N GLN A 201 2.65 35.20 4.46
CA GLN A 201 1.91 34.00 4.04
C GLN A 201 2.72 32.97 3.24
N GLY A 202 4.02 33.17 3.03
CA GLY A 202 4.85 32.19 2.31
C GLY A 202 5.11 32.49 0.82
N ILE A 203 4.63 33.62 0.28
CA ILE A 203 4.57 33.86 -1.17
C ILE A 203 5.86 34.53 -1.69
N ARG A 204 6.41 34.03 -2.81
CA ARG A 204 7.64 34.54 -3.45
C ARG A 204 7.42 35.86 -4.20
N VAL A 205 7.29 36.97 -3.47
CA VAL A 205 7.01 38.29 -4.07
C VAL A 205 8.21 38.93 -4.79
N PHE A 206 9.45 38.59 -4.41
CA PHE A 206 10.66 39.32 -4.85
C PHE A 206 10.89 39.34 -6.36
N GLU A 207 10.43 38.31 -7.09
CA GLU A 207 10.55 38.25 -8.55
C GLU A 207 9.62 39.26 -9.24
N VAL A 208 8.50 39.58 -8.60
CA VAL A 208 7.35 40.30 -9.17
C VAL A 208 7.29 41.75 -8.72
N LEU A 209 8.14 42.16 -7.77
CA LEU A 209 8.17 43.51 -7.20
C LEU A 209 8.34 44.60 -8.27
N PRO A 210 7.52 45.66 -8.25
CA PRO A 210 7.67 46.80 -9.14
C PRO A 210 8.86 47.70 -8.74
N LYS A 211 9.30 48.55 -9.66
CA LYS A 211 10.48 49.43 -9.48
C LYS A 211 10.36 50.34 -8.25
N ALA A 212 9.16 50.79 -7.89
CA ALA A 212 8.92 51.66 -6.73
C ALA A 212 9.34 50.99 -5.42
N LEU A 213 8.85 49.77 -5.15
CA LEU A 213 9.19 49.02 -3.93
C LEU A 213 10.64 48.54 -3.92
N ARG A 214 11.23 48.20 -5.08
CA ARG A 214 12.66 47.84 -5.20
C ARG A 214 13.63 48.96 -4.79
N ASN A 215 13.16 50.20 -4.74
CA ASN A 215 13.93 51.37 -4.31
C ASN A 215 13.58 51.84 -2.89
N SER A 216 12.57 51.26 -2.25
CA SER A 216 12.11 51.68 -0.93
C SER A 216 12.92 51.03 0.18
N LYS A 217 13.59 51.86 1.01
CA LYS A 217 14.36 51.40 2.18
C LYS A 217 13.45 50.85 3.29
N SER A 218 12.31 51.49 3.55
CA SER A 218 11.37 51.08 4.61
C SER A 218 10.79 49.70 4.33
N PHE A 219 10.35 49.46 3.08
CA PHE A 219 9.88 48.15 2.64
C PHE A 219 10.97 47.09 2.77
N ALA A 220 12.20 47.40 2.35
CA ALA A 220 13.33 46.46 2.43
C ALA A 220 13.64 46.02 3.87
N LEU A 221 13.61 46.93 4.84
CA LEU A 221 13.84 46.61 6.26
C LEU A 221 12.70 45.78 6.86
N GLN A 222 11.45 46.12 6.56
CA GLN A 222 10.29 45.35 7.04
C GLN A 222 10.24 43.95 6.42
N ALA A 223 10.56 43.84 5.13
CA ALA A 223 10.69 42.55 4.45
C ALA A 223 11.79 41.69 5.08
N ALA A 224 12.96 42.27 5.37
CA ALA A 224 14.05 41.56 6.06
C ALA A 224 13.64 41.08 7.46
N ALA A 225 12.90 41.89 8.22
CA ALA A 225 12.40 41.50 9.55
C ALA A 225 11.40 40.33 9.49
N ILE A 226 10.51 40.31 8.49
CA ILE A 226 9.57 39.18 8.28
C ILE A 226 10.34 37.91 7.91
N LEU A 227 11.37 38.03 7.07
CA LEU A 227 12.20 36.88 6.68
C LEU A 227 12.96 36.26 7.87
N GLN A 228 13.31 37.05 8.89
CA GLN A 228 13.96 36.54 10.11
C GLN A 228 13.01 35.70 10.97
N THR A 229 11.71 36.03 11.00
CA THR A 229 10.72 35.32 11.81
C THR A 229 10.01 34.19 11.08
N SER A 230 10.06 34.17 9.74
CA SER A 230 9.40 33.15 8.93
C SER A 230 10.15 31.81 8.97
N SER A 231 9.45 30.72 9.29
CA SER A 231 9.96 29.33 9.23
C SER A 231 10.19 28.82 7.81
N HIS A 232 9.65 29.52 6.80
CA HIS A 232 9.75 29.17 5.40
C HIS A 232 11.12 29.55 4.82
N LYS A 233 12.11 28.65 4.94
CA LYS A 233 13.42 28.74 4.26
C LYS A 233 13.35 28.65 2.71
N SER A 234 12.15 28.70 2.12
CA SER A 234 11.84 28.49 0.69
C SER A 234 11.91 29.76 -0.16
N TYR A 235 12.13 30.93 0.45
CA TYR A 235 12.41 32.15 -0.31
C TYR A 235 13.80 32.02 -0.94
N GLY A 236 13.83 31.84 -2.25
CA GLY A 236 15.04 31.48 -2.99
C GLY A 236 16.26 32.31 -2.61
N LEU A 237 17.40 31.61 -2.53
CA LEU A 237 18.76 32.13 -2.43
C LEU A 237 18.86 33.55 -3.01
N LYS A 238 19.25 34.52 -2.16
CA LYS A 238 19.55 35.92 -2.54
C LYS A 238 18.33 36.83 -2.72
N SER A 239 17.44 36.93 -1.74
CA SER A 239 16.33 37.91 -1.70
C SER A 239 16.77 39.36 -1.98
N LEU A 240 17.98 39.73 -1.55
CA LEU A 240 18.59 41.04 -1.83
C LEU A 240 18.77 41.32 -3.35
N LYS A 241 18.77 40.31 -4.22
CA LYS A 241 18.93 40.45 -5.68
C LYS A 241 17.85 41.34 -6.30
N ALA A 242 16.63 41.34 -5.77
CA ALA A 242 15.50 42.09 -6.31
C ALA A 242 15.64 43.61 -6.15
N PHE A 243 16.42 44.07 -5.16
CA PHE A 243 16.53 45.48 -4.82
C PHE A 243 17.56 46.24 -5.68
N SER A 244 17.45 47.57 -5.67
CA SER A 244 18.33 48.42 -6.46
C SER A 244 19.79 48.43 -5.98
N PRO A 245 20.75 48.77 -6.85
CA PRO A 245 22.16 48.86 -6.49
C PRO A 245 22.44 49.78 -5.29
N ARG A 246 21.62 50.84 -5.12
CA ARG A 246 21.72 51.77 -3.98
C ARG A 246 21.46 51.07 -2.65
N LEU A 247 20.38 50.27 -2.56
CA LEU A 247 20.05 49.53 -1.34
C LEU A 247 21.02 48.36 -1.11
N LYS A 248 21.55 47.74 -2.17
CA LYS A 248 22.63 46.73 -2.09
C LYS A 248 23.95 47.30 -1.54
N ALA A 249 24.11 48.62 -1.51
CA ALA A 249 25.26 49.29 -0.91
C ALA A 249 24.97 49.88 0.48
N ASP A 250 23.70 49.96 0.89
CA ASP A 250 23.31 50.45 2.21
C ASP A 250 23.62 49.37 3.26
N LEU A 251 24.48 49.72 4.23
CA LEU A 251 25.00 48.78 5.21
C LEU A 251 23.92 48.25 6.16
N GLU A 252 22.91 49.06 6.48
CA GLU A 252 21.83 48.66 7.38
C GLU A 252 20.92 47.65 6.71
N VAL A 253 20.54 47.93 5.45
CA VAL A 253 19.72 47.02 4.64
C VAL A 253 20.46 45.70 4.43
N VAL A 254 21.72 45.74 4.00
CA VAL A 254 22.50 44.52 3.76
C VAL A 254 22.64 43.70 5.05
N ARG A 255 22.91 44.35 6.20
CA ARG A 255 23.02 43.65 7.49
C ARG A 255 21.70 42.96 7.87
N ALA A 256 20.57 43.65 7.75
CA ALA A 256 19.26 43.09 8.06
C ALA A 256 18.93 41.86 7.19
N PHE A 257 19.24 41.92 5.89
CA PHE A 257 19.08 40.78 4.99
C PHE A 257 20.06 39.63 5.30
N CYS A 258 21.30 39.92 5.68
CA CYS A 258 22.27 38.88 6.06
C CYS A 258 21.92 38.17 7.37
N GLN A 259 21.24 38.86 8.29
CA GLN A 259 20.69 38.25 9.52
C GLN A 259 19.52 37.31 9.21
N ALA A 260 18.74 37.59 8.16
CA ALA A 260 17.68 36.69 7.71
C ALA A 260 18.27 35.48 6.94
N ASP A 261 19.12 35.76 5.95
CA ASP A 261 19.70 34.80 5.02
C ASP A 261 21.16 35.16 4.73
N GLY A 262 22.10 34.33 5.20
CA GLY A 262 23.53 34.55 5.02
C GLY A 262 23.97 34.62 3.55
N THR A 263 23.30 33.91 2.64
CA THR A 263 23.63 33.95 1.20
C THR A 263 23.32 35.28 0.53
N SER A 264 22.50 36.15 1.16
CA SER A 264 22.20 37.48 0.64
C SER A 264 23.45 38.37 0.50
N LEU A 265 24.53 38.06 1.21
CA LEU A 265 25.85 38.68 1.04
C LEU A 265 26.35 38.62 -0.42
N ALA A 266 26.00 37.57 -1.18
CA ALA A 266 26.38 37.40 -2.58
C ALA A 266 25.92 38.54 -3.49
N CYS A 267 24.79 39.18 -3.16
CA CYS A 267 24.20 40.26 -3.94
C CYS A 267 24.57 41.65 -3.44
N ALA A 268 25.30 41.74 -2.33
CA ALA A 268 25.72 43.01 -1.75
C ALA A 268 26.85 43.67 -2.55
N SER A 269 26.96 44.99 -2.41
CA SER A 269 28.02 45.76 -3.05
C SER A 269 29.41 45.31 -2.59
N TYR A 270 30.44 45.63 -3.38
CA TYR A 270 31.83 45.32 -3.04
C TYR A 270 32.25 45.88 -1.66
N ALA A 271 31.76 47.08 -1.31
CA ALA A 271 32.03 47.71 -0.03
C ALA A 271 31.41 46.94 1.13
N ALA A 272 30.15 46.50 0.99
CA ALA A 272 29.46 45.74 2.03
C ALA A 272 30.07 44.34 2.23
N ARG A 273 30.49 43.66 1.14
CA ARG A 273 31.18 42.34 1.21
C ARG A 273 32.58 42.39 1.81
N ARG A 274 33.12 43.58 2.05
CA ARG A 274 34.40 43.81 2.75
C ARG A 274 34.20 44.24 4.20
N ASN A 275 33.00 44.62 4.61
CA ASN A 275 32.71 45.05 5.97
C ASN A 275 32.76 43.84 6.94
N LEU A 276 33.58 43.95 8.00
CA LEU A 276 33.82 42.85 8.93
C LEU A 276 32.54 42.40 9.66
N ASP A 277 31.73 43.35 10.12
CA ASP A 277 30.54 43.07 10.91
C ASP A 277 29.48 42.38 10.05
N ILE A 278 29.28 42.87 8.82
CA ILE A 278 28.31 42.28 7.88
C ILE A 278 28.72 40.84 7.53
N VAL A 279 30.00 40.62 7.20
CA VAL A 279 30.50 39.28 6.86
C VAL A 279 30.36 38.34 8.05
N ARG A 280 30.68 38.78 9.28
CA ARG A 280 30.47 37.98 10.49
C ARG A 280 29.00 37.64 10.71
N THR A 281 28.09 38.61 10.61
CA THR A 281 26.66 38.34 10.75
C THR A 281 26.15 37.34 9.72
N ALA A 282 26.61 37.43 8.47
CA ALA A 282 26.24 36.50 7.42
C ALA A 282 26.77 35.09 7.69
N CYS A 283 28.03 34.96 8.15
CA CYS A 283 28.64 33.66 8.45
C CYS A 283 28.03 32.98 9.66
N PHE A 284 27.61 33.74 10.69
CA PHE A 284 26.91 33.18 11.84
C PHE A 284 25.52 32.66 11.50
N GLN A 285 24.85 33.25 10.51
CA GLN A 285 23.59 32.74 10.01
C GLN A 285 23.79 31.53 9.09
N GLU A 286 24.75 31.61 8.17
CA GLU A 286 25.10 30.51 7.27
C GLU A 286 26.61 30.47 6.99
N PRO A 287 27.32 29.38 7.34
CA PRO A 287 28.77 29.28 7.18
C PRO A 287 29.26 29.49 5.75
N THR A 288 28.48 29.02 4.77
CA THR A 288 28.79 29.12 3.33
C THR A 288 28.88 30.56 2.83
N ALA A 289 28.28 31.52 3.55
CA ALA A 289 28.31 32.94 3.20
C ALA A 289 29.74 33.49 3.09
N PHE A 290 30.70 32.89 3.80
CA PHE A 290 32.12 33.25 3.74
C PHE A 290 32.70 33.19 2.31
N VAL A 291 32.18 32.30 1.44
CA VAL A 291 32.60 32.19 0.03
C VAL A 291 32.42 33.51 -0.72
N TYR A 292 31.43 34.32 -0.34
CA TYR A 292 31.14 35.61 -0.97
C TYR A 292 31.98 36.77 -0.42
N CYS A 293 32.77 36.54 0.64
CA CYS A 293 33.67 37.55 1.19
C CYS A 293 34.78 37.89 0.18
N VAL A 294 34.96 39.19 -0.07
CA VAL A 294 35.99 39.70 -0.97
C VAL A 294 37.39 39.35 -0.45
N LYS A 295 38.26 38.86 -1.34
CA LYS A 295 39.67 38.61 -1.03
C LYS A 295 40.33 39.92 -0.58
N GLY A 296 40.84 39.96 0.66
CA GLY A 296 41.43 41.15 1.25
C GLY A 296 41.56 41.06 2.77
N ARG A 297 41.80 42.21 3.43
CA ARG A 297 42.11 42.29 4.88
C ARG A 297 41.08 41.62 5.78
N THR A 298 39.79 41.71 5.45
CA THR A 298 38.71 41.13 6.27
C THR A 298 38.76 39.61 6.26
N ARG A 299 38.94 39.03 5.08
CA ARG A 299 39.06 37.58 4.89
C ARG A 299 40.30 36.99 5.56
N THR A 300 41.45 37.67 5.44
CA THR A 300 42.68 37.23 6.10
C THR A 300 42.56 37.27 7.62
N LYS A 301 41.93 38.31 8.18
CA LYS A 301 41.69 38.41 9.63
C LYS A 301 40.79 37.29 10.17
N LEU A 302 39.72 36.92 9.45
CA LEU A 302 38.84 35.84 9.87
C LEU A 302 39.51 34.47 9.78
N ASN A 303 40.30 34.22 8.72
CA ASN A 303 41.03 32.97 8.53
C ASN A 303 42.25 32.76 9.45
N GLN A 304 42.62 33.75 10.27
CA GLN A 304 43.72 33.61 11.23
C GLN A 304 43.31 32.95 12.55
N HIS A 305 42.02 32.96 12.88
CA HIS A 305 41.53 32.53 14.19
C HIS A 305 40.63 31.29 14.07
N PRO A 306 41.06 30.11 14.55
CA PRO A 306 40.24 28.90 14.58
C PRO A 306 38.94 29.05 15.40
N SER A 307 38.97 29.89 16.45
CA SER A 307 37.80 30.17 17.29
C SER A 307 36.61 30.74 16.53
N PHE A 308 36.85 31.54 15.49
CA PHE A 308 35.79 32.05 14.62
C PHE A 308 35.06 30.90 13.91
N TRP A 309 35.80 29.92 13.40
CA TRP A 309 35.21 28.79 12.67
C TRP A 309 34.52 27.79 13.59
N LEU A 310 35.05 27.57 14.80
CA LEU A 310 34.36 26.79 15.82
C LEU A 310 33.01 27.41 16.16
N GLU A 311 32.96 28.72 16.44
CA GLU A 311 31.72 29.42 16.77
C GLU A 311 30.72 29.43 15.60
N VAL A 312 31.20 29.62 14.37
CA VAL A 312 30.37 29.59 13.15
C VAL A 312 29.78 28.21 12.90
N LEU A 313 30.58 27.15 12.99
CA LEU A 313 30.14 25.78 12.71
C LEU A 313 29.25 25.21 13.83
N GLN A 314 29.50 25.58 15.09
CA GLN A 314 28.64 25.20 16.21
C GLN A 314 27.25 25.84 16.13
N ARG A 315 27.17 27.09 15.67
CA ARG A 315 25.89 27.80 15.49
C ARG A 315 25.14 27.40 14.21
N ALA A 316 25.79 26.70 13.29
CA ALA A 316 25.20 26.30 12.04
C ALA A 316 24.06 25.30 12.27
N GLN A 317 22.82 25.72 12.02
CA GLN A 317 21.63 24.86 12.06
C GLN A 317 21.43 24.04 10.77
N VAL A 318 22.24 24.28 9.74
CA VAL A 318 22.08 23.64 8.43
C VAL A 318 22.84 22.32 8.41
N LEU A 319 22.08 21.22 8.44
CA LEU A 319 22.54 19.89 8.01
C LEU A 319 22.32 19.80 6.50
N CYS A 320 23.39 19.65 5.74
CA CYS A 320 23.31 19.33 4.31
C CYS A 320 23.27 17.81 4.18
N GLU A 321 22.06 17.24 4.25
CA GLU A 321 21.85 15.85 3.83
C GLU A 321 21.93 15.76 2.31
N CYS A 322 22.61 14.73 1.84
CA CYS A 322 22.80 14.37 0.44
C CYS A 322 21.44 14.32 -0.28
N SER A 323 21.01 15.41 -0.92
CA SER A 323 19.84 15.39 -1.79
C SER A 323 20.29 15.63 -3.22
N LEU A 324 20.02 14.65 -4.08
CA LEU A 324 20.11 14.83 -5.52
C LEU A 324 18.89 15.66 -5.93
N THR A 325 19.13 16.86 -6.43
CA THR A 325 18.08 17.74 -6.91
C THR A 325 18.00 17.65 -8.43
N VAL A 326 16.82 17.32 -8.97
CA VAL A 326 16.62 17.34 -10.43
C VAL A 326 16.44 18.79 -10.85
N VAL A 327 17.43 19.34 -11.55
CA VAL A 327 17.38 20.68 -12.14
C VAL A 327 17.37 20.53 -13.66
N ASN A 328 16.29 20.97 -14.30
CA ASN A 328 16.09 20.88 -15.76
C ASN A 328 16.24 19.45 -16.32
N GLY A 329 15.67 18.46 -15.63
CA GLY A 329 15.72 17.05 -16.04
C GLY A 329 17.08 16.36 -15.86
N LYS A 330 18.05 17.01 -15.20
CA LYS A 330 19.34 16.40 -14.82
C LYS A 330 19.43 16.30 -13.30
N LEU A 331 19.85 15.13 -12.80
CA LEU A 331 20.23 14.95 -11.40
C LEU A 331 21.48 15.77 -11.12
N VAL A 332 21.37 16.80 -10.29
CA VAL A 332 22.48 17.65 -9.86
C VAL A 332 22.57 17.57 -8.33
N LEU A 333 23.78 17.29 -7.83
CA LEU A 333 24.11 17.40 -6.40
C LEU A 333 23.63 18.76 -5.89
N ASP A 334 22.97 18.77 -4.74
CA ASP A 334 22.46 19.99 -4.12
C ASP A 334 23.51 21.12 -4.20
N PRO A 335 23.20 22.28 -4.83
CA PRO A 335 24.14 23.37 -4.98
C PRO A 335 24.71 23.90 -3.65
N ARG A 336 24.07 23.59 -2.52
CA ARG A 336 24.60 23.86 -1.17
C ARG A 336 25.87 23.05 -0.88
N ILE A 337 25.97 21.79 -1.34
CA ILE A 337 27.17 20.95 -1.17
C ILE A 337 28.37 21.59 -1.90
N ALA A 338 28.15 22.09 -3.12
CA ALA A 338 29.19 22.81 -3.87
C ALA A 338 29.66 24.10 -3.17
N LEU A 339 28.79 24.74 -2.37
CA LEU A 339 29.18 25.90 -1.55
C LEU A 339 30.01 25.48 -0.34
N TRP A 340 29.71 24.35 0.29
CA TRP A 340 30.54 23.76 1.34
C TRP A 340 31.91 23.32 0.82
N ASP A 341 31.99 22.73 -0.38
CA ASP A 341 33.26 22.42 -1.03
C ASP A 341 34.10 23.69 -1.27
N ARG A 342 33.46 24.74 -1.77
CA ARG A 342 34.12 26.05 -1.94
C ARG A 342 34.52 26.68 -0.61
N LEU A 343 33.75 26.48 0.45
CA LEU A 343 34.09 26.92 1.80
C LEU A 343 35.39 26.24 2.26
N TRP A 344 35.47 24.92 2.10
CA TRP A 344 36.65 24.12 2.39
C TRP A 344 37.87 24.60 1.62
N GLU A 345 37.75 24.78 0.29
CA GLU A 345 38.83 25.32 -0.56
C GLU A 345 39.30 26.71 -0.11
N ASN A 346 38.41 27.49 0.49
CA ASN A 346 38.69 28.84 0.96
C ASN A 346 39.31 28.89 2.37
N MET A 347 39.30 27.79 3.13
CA MET A 347 39.95 27.65 4.42
C MET A 347 41.47 27.40 4.24
N PRO A 348 42.33 28.03 5.05
CA PRO A 348 43.76 27.74 5.08
C PRO A 348 44.07 26.38 5.73
N GLN A 349 45.25 25.84 5.43
CA GLN A 349 45.66 24.49 5.85
C GLN A 349 45.63 24.28 7.37
N ASN A 350 46.04 25.28 8.15
CA ASN A 350 46.02 25.26 9.62
C ASN A 350 44.61 25.07 10.21
N ILE A 351 43.57 25.51 9.49
CA ILE A 351 42.16 25.32 9.90
C ILE A 351 41.66 23.95 9.46
N ARG A 352 42.05 23.49 8.26
CA ARG A 352 41.70 22.14 7.76
C ARG A 352 42.32 21.00 8.57
N THR A 353 43.47 21.24 9.19
CA THR A 353 44.14 20.27 10.08
C THR A 353 43.56 20.26 11.50
N ASN A 354 42.69 21.20 11.86
CA ASN A 354 42.06 21.23 13.17
C ASN A 354 40.96 20.15 13.24
N ARG A 355 41.12 19.20 14.16
CA ARG A 355 40.29 18.01 14.28
C ARG A 355 38.84 18.33 14.67
N GLU A 356 38.62 19.26 15.60
CA GLU A 356 37.27 19.66 16.01
C GLU A 356 36.50 20.32 14.85
N ILE A 357 37.19 21.15 14.08
CA ILE A 357 36.62 21.78 12.88
C ILE A 357 36.31 20.73 11.82
N ALA A 358 37.20 19.75 11.61
CA ALA A 358 36.97 18.65 10.66
C ALA A 358 35.78 17.77 11.06
N LEU A 359 35.64 17.43 12.34
CA LEU A 359 34.49 16.68 12.86
C LEU A 359 33.18 17.46 12.67
N LEU A 360 33.15 18.73 13.05
CA LEU A 360 31.96 19.57 12.86
C LEU A 360 31.61 19.72 11.36
N LEU A 361 32.60 19.79 10.47
CA LEU A 361 32.36 19.84 9.03
C LEU A 361 31.80 18.53 8.46
N LEU A 362 32.29 17.39 8.95
CA LEU A 362 31.77 16.06 8.62
C LEU A 362 30.33 15.87 9.15
N GLU A 363 30.03 16.39 10.34
CA GLU A 363 28.67 16.37 10.90
C GLU A 363 27.71 17.22 10.07
N LYS A 364 28.12 18.42 9.65
CA LYS A 364 27.22 19.38 8.96
C LYS A 364 27.06 19.12 7.46
N ALA A 365 28.07 18.55 6.78
CA ALA A 365 28.04 18.34 5.32
C ALA A 365 28.65 16.99 4.89
N PRO A 366 28.12 15.84 5.37
CA PRO A 366 28.74 14.51 5.24
C PRO A 366 29.06 14.08 3.80
N SER A 367 28.33 14.62 2.84
CA SER A 367 28.34 14.26 1.42
C SER A 367 29.51 14.80 0.60
N SER A 368 30.39 15.63 1.17
CA SER A 368 31.48 16.24 0.41
C SER A 368 32.56 15.21 0.08
N SER A 369 32.75 14.94 -1.21
CA SER A 369 33.86 14.14 -1.74
C SER A 369 35.24 14.75 -1.40
N ARG A 370 35.29 16.04 -1.05
CA ARG A 370 36.54 16.74 -0.71
C ARG A 370 37.06 16.41 0.68
N TYR A 371 36.26 15.81 1.56
CA TYR A 371 36.79 15.30 2.84
C TYR A 371 37.70 14.09 2.67
N ARG A 372 37.66 13.41 1.52
CA ARG A 372 38.71 12.46 1.11
C ARG A 372 40.08 13.12 0.99
N SER A 373 40.17 14.45 0.83
CA SER A 373 41.43 15.19 0.79
C SER A 373 41.91 15.66 2.18
N LEU A 374 41.29 15.20 3.28
CA LEU A 374 41.79 15.45 4.63
C LEU A 374 43.20 14.87 4.78
N PRO A 375 44.13 15.57 5.47
CA PRO A 375 45.48 15.06 5.68
C PRO A 375 45.48 13.71 6.39
N LEU A 376 46.36 12.79 5.97
CA LEU A 376 46.52 11.45 6.57
C LEU A 376 46.75 11.50 8.09
N SER A 377 47.37 12.58 8.60
CA SER A 377 47.60 12.81 10.03
C SER A 377 46.32 12.98 10.87
N VAL A 378 45.18 13.25 10.22
CA VAL A 378 43.87 13.34 10.87
C VAL A 378 43.20 11.96 10.89
N TRP A 379 43.31 11.21 9.80
CA TRP A 379 42.77 9.85 9.68
C TRP A 379 43.52 8.80 10.50
N SER A 380 44.78 9.04 10.85
CA SER A 380 45.62 8.10 11.60
C SER A 380 45.25 7.94 13.09
N GLU A 381 44.30 8.72 13.62
CA GLU A 381 43.91 8.66 15.04
C GLU A 381 42.68 7.75 15.27
N PRO A 382 42.77 6.72 16.13
CA PRO A 382 41.67 5.79 16.38
C PRO A 382 40.40 6.45 16.93
N SER A 383 40.54 7.47 17.78
CA SER A 383 39.42 8.20 18.39
C SER A 383 38.59 8.98 17.35
N PHE A 384 39.26 9.57 16.36
CA PHE A 384 38.64 10.28 15.25
C PHE A 384 37.90 9.29 14.32
N LEU A 385 38.56 8.20 13.93
CA LEU A 385 37.94 7.15 13.10
C LEU A 385 36.70 6.55 13.77
N LEU A 386 36.75 6.29 15.07
CA LEU A 386 35.62 5.73 15.81
C LEU A 386 34.45 6.73 15.91
N GLN A 387 34.72 8.02 16.02
CA GLN A 387 33.68 9.05 15.98
C GLN A 387 33.06 9.19 14.58
N VAL A 388 33.85 9.12 13.51
CA VAL A 388 33.35 9.12 12.13
C VAL A 388 32.55 7.86 11.82
N ALA A 389 32.98 6.70 12.35
CA ALA A 389 32.25 5.44 12.28
C ALA A 389 30.90 5.53 13.01
N LYS A 390 30.88 6.04 14.24
CA LYS A 390 29.65 6.31 15.01
C LYS A 390 28.67 7.25 14.30
N MET A 391 29.17 8.13 13.44
CA MET A 391 28.34 9.01 12.62
C MET A 391 27.80 8.32 11.34
N GLY A 392 28.17 7.06 11.06
CA GLY A 392 27.81 6.33 9.84
C GLY A 392 28.49 6.88 8.57
N ARG A 393 29.62 7.59 8.71
CA ARG A 393 30.23 8.38 7.61
C ARG A 393 31.54 7.81 7.07
N LEU A 394 31.76 6.51 7.18
CA LEU A 394 32.97 5.82 6.70
C LEU A 394 33.15 5.90 5.16
N HIS A 395 32.08 6.14 4.39
CA HIS A 395 32.16 6.40 2.94
C HIS A 395 32.98 7.65 2.56
N SER A 396 33.26 8.53 3.52
CA SER A 396 34.11 9.72 3.36
C SER A 396 35.62 9.42 3.46
N LEU A 397 35.99 8.17 3.76
CA LEU A 397 37.39 7.73 3.75
C LEU A 397 38.01 7.92 2.35
N PRO A 398 39.29 8.32 2.28
CA PRO A 398 39.99 8.42 1.00
C PRO A 398 40.10 7.05 0.34
N VAL A 399 39.38 6.86 -0.76
CA VAL A 399 39.63 5.78 -1.71
C VAL A 399 40.77 6.27 -2.61
N ALA A 400 42.00 5.93 -2.25
CA ALA A 400 43.13 6.02 -3.16
C ALA A 400 43.53 4.58 -3.52
N ASP A 401 43.53 4.30 -4.81
CA ASP A 401 43.94 3.03 -5.40
C ASP A 401 45.29 2.62 -4.81
N ASN A 402 45.33 1.42 -4.23
CA ASN A 402 46.41 0.89 -3.38
C ASN A 402 46.40 1.42 -1.94
N MET A 403 45.39 0.99 -1.19
CA MET A 403 45.50 0.87 0.27
C MET A 403 46.56 -0.22 0.60
N GLU A 404 47.84 0.14 0.54
CA GLU A 404 48.64 -0.08 1.74
C GLU A 404 48.08 0.90 2.76
N LEU A 405 47.04 0.46 3.48
CA LEU A 405 46.73 1.05 4.75
C LEU A 405 48.03 0.97 5.57
N GLY A 406 48.85 2.04 5.54
CA GLY A 406 49.85 2.31 6.57
C GLY A 406 49.20 2.48 7.96
N LEU A 407 47.89 2.37 8.00
CA LEU A 407 47.06 1.95 9.09
C LEU A 407 47.26 0.44 9.34
N MET A 408 48.03 0.13 10.39
CA MET A 408 47.66 -0.87 11.42
C MET A 408 48.36 -2.24 11.40
N PRO A 409 49.62 -2.31 11.85
CA PRO A 409 50.14 -3.49 12.56
C PRO A 409 49.51 -3.73 13.94
N TYR A 410 48.52 -2.93 14.37
CA TYR A 410 48.02 -2.87 15.75
C TYR A 410 46.50 -2.70 15.86
N LEU A 411 45.71 -3.07 14.84
CA LEU A 411 44.26 -3.19 15.02
C LEU A 411 44.00 -4.27 16.06
N HIS A 412 43.65 -3.85 17.28
CA HIS A 412 43.25 -4.76 18.35
C HIS A 412 41.93 -5.41 17.93
N LEU A 413 41.75 -6.71 18.22
CA LEU A 413 40.52 -7.47 17.92
C LEU A 413 39.27 -6.71 18.38
N ASP A 414 39.33 -6.02 19.53
CA ASP A 414 38.22 -5.21 20.06
C ASP A 414 37.79 -4.06 19.14
N PHE A 415 38.73 -3.43 18.42
CA PHE A 415 38.40 -2.37 17.47
C PHE A 415 37.74 -2.95 16.21
N CYS A 416 38.25 -4.08 15.72
CA CYS A 416 37.64 -4.81 14.60
C CYS A 416 36.20 -5.23 14.93
N CYS A 417 35.98 -5.82 16.12
CA CYS A 417 34.65 -6.18 16.61
C CYS A 417 33.71 -4.97 16.72
N GLN A 418 34.19 -3.83 17.22
CA GLN A 418 33.39 -2.60 17.29
C GLN A 418 33.03 -2.07 15.91
N LEU A 419 33.93 -2.22 14.93
CA LEU A 419 33.67 -1.79 13.56
C LEU A 419 32.54 -2.65 12.97
N VAL A 420 32.72 -3.97 12.87
CA VAL A 420 31.75 -4.90 12.22
C VAL A 420 30.39 -4.97 12.93
N SER A 421 30.30 -4.51 14.17
CA SER A 421 29.02 -4.36 14.89
C SER A 421 28.22 -3.12 14.50
N HIS A 422 28.83 -2.15 13.83
CA HIS A 422 28.16 -0.93 13.41
C HIS A 422 27.27 -1.19 12.20
N GLU A 423 26.20 -0.42 12.02
CA GLU A 423 25.18 -0.68 10.99
C GLU A 423 25.67 -0.47 9.54
N TYR A 424 26.72 0.33 9.33
CA TYR A 424 27.24 0.68 8.00
C TYR A 424 28.76 0.53 7.90
N LEU A 425 29.23 -0.57 7.31
CA LEU A 425 30.62 -0.75 6.89
C LEU A 425 30.72 -0.68 5.38
N CYS A 426 31.78 -0.03 4.90
CA CYS A 426 32.09 -0.03 3.49
C CYS A 426 32.75 -1.36 3.10
N PRO A 427 32.29 -2.06 2.04
CA PRO A 427 32.86 -3.34 1.60
C PRO A 427 34.38 -3.33 1.43
N HIS A 428 34.94 -2.22 0.92
CA HIS A 428 36.38 -2.04 0.73
C HIS A 428 37.17 -2.03 2.05
N VAL A 429 36.58 -1.51 3.14
CA VAL A 429 37.20 -1.50 4.47
C VAL A 429 37.22 -2.91 5.03
N VAL A 430 36.13 -3.65 4.83
CA VAL A 430 36.01 -5.05 5.24
C VAL A 430 37.01 -5.94 4.48
N GLN A 431 37.08 -5.79 3.15
CA GLN A 431 38.04 -6.49 2.30
C GLN A 431 39.49 -6.22 2.72
N ALA A 432 39.83 -4.96 3.01
CA ALA A 432 41.15 -4.59 3.52
C ALA A 432 41.43 -5.17 4.92
N MET A 433 40.42 -5.22 5.81
CA MET A 433 40.54 -5.87 7.12
C MET A 433 40.82 -7.37 6.98
N MET A 434 40.10 -8.08 6.10
CA MET A 434 40.26 -9.51 5.90
C MET A 434 41.61 -9.86 5.28
N HIS A 435 42.11 -9.07 4.31
CA HIS A 435 43.43 -9.29 3.71
C HIS A 435 44.60 -9.09 4.69
N GLN A 436 44.46 -8.22 5.69
CA GLN A 436 45.56 -7.90 6.62
C GLN A 436 45.47 -8.60 7.99
N LEU A 437 44.30 -9.13 8.38
CA LEU A 437 44.10 -9.81 9.67
C LEU A 437 43.43 -11.19 9.51
N PRO A 438 44.10 -12.18 8.88
CA PRO A 438 43.61 -13.57 8.87
C PRO A 438 43.37 -14.11 10.29
N THR A 439 44.15 -13.63 11.26
CA THR A 439 44.07 -14.00 12.68
C THR A 439 42.85 -13.42 13.40
N ALA A 440 42.21 -12.38 12.89
CA ALA A 440 40.96 -11.85 13.46
C ALA A 440 39.75 -12.58 12.88
N ALA A 441 39.78 -12.88 11.57
CA ALA A 441 38.76 -13.72 10.91
C ALA A 441 38.74 -15.15 11.46
N SER A 442 39.86 -15.65 12.01
CA SER A 442 39.90 -16.95 12.70
C SER A 442 39.31 -16.93 14.12
N GLN A 443 38.88 -15.78 14.64
CA GLN A 443 38.36 -15.66 16.01
C GLN A 443 36.83 -15.64 16.01
N ARG A 444 36.22 -16.56 16.76
CA ARG A 444 34.77 -16.62 16.99
C ARG A 444 34.14 -15.26 17.33
N ARG A 445 34.78 -14.51 18.23
CA ARG A 445 34.32 -13.21 18.74
C ARG A 445 34.11 -12.15 17.65
N PHE A 446 34.85 -12.24 16.55
CA PHE A 446 34.71 -11.34 15.41
C PHE A 446 33.36 -11.53 14.72
N TRP A 447 33.01 -12.79 14.42
CA TRP A 447 31.76 -13.16 13.76
C TRP A 447 30.54 -13.02 14.68
N GLU A 448 30.70 -13.27 15.98
CA GLU A 448 29.66 -12.96 16.99
C GLU A 448 29.26 -11.47 16.95
N SER A 449 30.24 -10.57 16.78
CA SER A 449 30.02 -9.13 16.73
C SER A 449 29.52 -8.61 15.38
N TRP A 450 29.58 -9.41 14.32
CA TRP A 450 29.24 -9.00 12.97
C TRP A 450 27.75 -8.74 12.78
N ASN A 451 27.38 -7.66 12.11
CA ASN A 451 25.98 -7.39 11.78
C ASN A 451 25.57 -8.08 10.45
N PRO A 452 24.62 -9.05 10.46
CA PRO A 452 24.21 -9.80 9.26
C PRO A 452 23.70 -8.93 8.11
N SER A 453 23.04 -7.81 8.42
CA SER A 453 22.45 -6.91 7.41
C SER A 453 23.48 -6.17 6.54
N GLN A 454 24.77 -6.33 6.82
CA GLN A 454 25.85 -5.71 6.05
C GLN A 454 26.26 -6.53 4.83
N MET A 455 25.73 -7.75 4.70
CA MET A 455 26.08 -8.74 3.69
C MET A 455 25.41 -8.41 2.32
N GLU A 456 25.81 -7.32 1.66
CA GLU A 456 25.47 -7.09 0.24
C GLU A 456 26.31 -8.01 -0.69
N GLU A 457 25.85 -8.25 -1.92
CA GLU A 457 26.51 -9.05 -3.00
C GLU A 457 28.03 -8.83 -3.12
N THR A 458 28.54 -7.63 -2.80
CA THR A 458 29.97 -7.31 -2.84
C THR A 458 30.84 -8.02 -1.78
N LEU A 459 30.23 -8.79 -0.87
CA LEU A 459 30.89 -9.49 0.22
C LEU A 459 30.95 -11.01 0.04
N GLU A 460 30.64 -11.55 -1.15
CA GLU A 460 30.84 -12.98 -1.48
C GLU A 460 32.25 -13.49 -1.12
N PHE A 461 33.27 -12.67 -1.36
CA PHE A 461 34.67 -12.95 -0.99
C PHE A 461 34.86 -13.25 0.51
N ILE A 462 33.98 -12.76 1.39
CA ILE A 462 34.11 -12.92 2.84
C ILE A 462 33.69 -14.30 3.27
N TRP A 463 32.63 -14.82 2.66
CA TRP A 463 32.12 -16.14 2.95
C TRP A 463 33.11 -17.23 2.53
N GLU A 464 33.77 -17.06 1.38
CA GLU A 464 34.84 -17.95 0.92
C GLU A 464 36.04 -18.03 1.88
N GLN A 465 36.19 -17.03 2.76
CA GLN A 465 37.29 -16.94 3.72
C GLN A 465 36.85 -17.31 5.15
N MET A 466 35.59 -17.73 5.35
CA MET A 466 35.10 -18.13 6.67
C MET A 466 35.71 -19.49 7.06
N PRO A 467 36.36 -19.61 8.24
CA PRO A 467 36.91 -20.88 8.69
C PRO A 467 35.82 -21.95 8.92
N GLU A 468 36.15 -23.22 8.65
CA GLU A 468 35.26 -24.37 8.91
C GLU A 468 34.76 -24.40 10.37
N ASP A 469 35.62 -24.06 11.34
CA ASP A 469 35.26 -23.99 12.77
C ASP A 469 34.09 -23.01 13.05
N ILE A 470 33.90 -22.01 12.20
CA ILE A 470 32.88 -20.96 12.35
C ILE A 470 31.63 -21.31 11.54
N LEU A 471 31.79 -21.92 10.36
CA LEU A 471 30.69 -22.56 9.62
C LEU A 471 29.98 -23.60 10.48
N ASN A 472 30.71 -24.35 11.29
CA ASN A 472 30.16 -25.36 12.20
C ASN A 472 29.64 -24.77 13.53
N ASP A 473 29.69 -23.44 13.73
CA ASP A 473 29.14 -22.80 14.93
C ASP A 473 27.66 -22.46 14.74
N LYS A 474 26.81 -23.35 15.27
CA LYS A 474 25.35 -23.21 15.26
C LYS A 474 24.84 -21.85 15.74
N ALA A 475 25.46 -21.24 16.75
CA ALA A 475 24.96 -19.96 17.28
C ALA A 475 25.19 -18.81 16.29
N ILE A 476 26.30 -18.86 15.55
CA ILE A 476 26.65 -17.87 14.55
C ILE A 476 25.81 -18.11 13.29
N MET A 477 25.70 -19.35 12.82
CA MET A 477 24.88 -19.68 11.65
C MET A 477 23.40 -19.34 11.87
N MET A 478 22.83 -19.64 13.04
CA MET A 478 21.46 -19.25 13.39
C MET A 478 21.24 -17.73 13.45
N LYS A 479 22.29 -16.94 13.68
CA LYS A 479 22.19 -15.48 13.66
C LYS A 479 22.10 -14.97 12.23
N PHE A 480 22.89 -15.54 11.33
CA PHE A 480 22.90 -15.16 9.91
C PHE A 480 21.66 -15.69 9.17
N ALA A 481 21.21 -16.92 9.46
CA ALA A 481 20.01 -17.52 8.85
C ALA A 481 18.69 -16.75 9.15
N LYS A 482 18.69 -15.81 10.10
CA LYS A 482 17.53 -14.95 10.41
C LYS A 482 17.43 -13.70 9.54
N CYS A 483 18.46 -13.40 8.75
CA CYS A 483 18.53 -12.19 7.92
C CYS A 483 18.42 -12.61 6.46
N ASP A 484 17.45 -12.06 5.74
CA ASP A 484 17.13 -12.44 4.35
C ASP A 484 18.38 -12.37 3.45
N GLU A 485 19.13 -11.25 3.51
CA GLU A 485 20.32 -11.04 2.67
C GLU A 485 21.45 -12.02 2.98
N ALA A 486 21.58 -12.46 4.23
CA ALA A 486 22.60 -13.44 4.61
C ALA A 486 22.14 -14.89 4.36
N ALA A 487 20.83 -15.16 4.40
CA ALA A 487 20.26 -16.49 4.22
C ALA A 487 20.48 -17.02 2.79
N GLU A 488 20.33 -16.17 1.76
CA GLU A 488 20.62 -16.52 0.37
C GLU A 488 22.06 -17.01 0.19
N HIS A 489 23.03 -16.25 0.69
CA HIS A 489 24.44 -16.60 0.57
C HIS A 489 24.82 -17.83 1.41
N LEU A 490 24.22 -17.98 2.60
CA LEU A 490 24.40 -19.17 3.42
C LEU A 490 23.94 -20.43 2.68
N ALA A 491 22.82 -20.39 1.96
CA ALA A 491 22.30 -21.55 1.22
C ALA A 491 23.33 -22.11 0.22
N ARG A 492 24.10 -21.24 -0.45
CA ARG A 492 25.12 -21.62 -1.45
C ARG A 492 26.41 -22.19 -0.85
N ILE A 493 26.69 -21.91 0.42
CA ILE A 493 28.02 -22.09 1.03
C ILE A 493 28.01 -23.14 2.15
N ILE A 494 26.86 -23.35 2.78
CA ILE A 494 26.72 -24.38 3.81
C ILE A 494 27.09 -25.74 3.20
N LEU A 495 28.13 -26.35 3.78
CA LEU A 495 28.39 -27.77 3.62
C LEU A 495 27.31 -28.49 4.43
N TRP A 496 26.26 -28.92 3.75
CA TRP A 496 25.13 -29.56 4.41
C TRP A 496 25.57 -30.85 5.10
N GLU A 497 25.81 -30.77 6.41
CA GLU A 497 25.99 -31.94 7.27
C GLU A 497 24.65 -32.34 7.92
N PRO A 498 24.40 -33.65 8.12
CA PRO A 498 23.11 -34.19 8.55
C PRO A 498 22.72 -33.90 10.01
N GLU A 499 23.43 -33.03 10.74
CA GLU A 499 23.19 -32.78 12.17
C GLU A 499 22.44 -31.45 12.47
N ASP A 500 22.29 -30.55 11.49
CA ASP A 500 21.80 -29.17 11.74
C ASP A 500 20.40 -28.86 11.19
N ARG A 501 19.44 -29.74 11.52
CA ARG A 501 18.00 -29.56 11.24
C ARG A 501 17.47 -28.17 11.59
N ASP A 502 17.87 -27.62 12.74
CA ASP A 502 17.39 -26.32 13.22
C ASP A 502 17.83 -25.15 12.31
N ILE A 503 19.04 -25.26 11.73
CA ILE A 503 19.57 -24.24 10.81
C ILE A 503 18.81 -24.32 9.50
N LEU A 504 18.63 -25.53 8.96
CA LEU A 504 17.84 -25.77 7.75
C LEU A 504 16.40 -25.25 7.91
N GLU A 505 15.73 -25.59 9.02
CA GLU A 505 14.36 -25.11 9.29
C GLU A 505 14.29 -23.58 9.36
N GLN A 506 15.24 -22.93 10.03
CA GLN A 506 15.28 -21.47 10.12
C GLN A 506 15.58 -20.83 8.76
N LEU A 507 16.48 -21.44 7.98
CA LEU A 507 16.89 -20.93 6.67
C LEU A 507 15.75 -21.03 5.67
N LEU A 508 15.08 -22.19 5.57
CA LEU A 508 13.91 -22.37 4.69
C LEU A 508 12.72 -21.48 5.08
N ARG A 509 12.58 -21.10 6.36
CA ARG A 509 11.56 -20.13 6.80
C ARG A 509 11.87 -18.70 6.36
N THR A 510 13.14 -18.33 6.32
CA THR A 510 13.59 -16.98 6.00
C THR A 510 13.75 -16.80 4.48
N TYR A 511 14.27 -17.83 3.80
CA TYR A 511 14.51 -17.87 2.36
C TYR A 511 14.11 -19.25 1.81
N PRO A 512 12.82 -19.44 1.46
CA PRO A 512 12.32 -20.71 0.92
C PRO A 512 13.02 -21.16 -0.36
N GLU A 513 13.51 -20.21 -1.15
CA GLU A 513 14.23 -20.45 -2.39
C GLU A 513 15.55 -21.21 -2.20
N ALA A 514 16.10 -21.25 -0.97
CA ALA A 514 17.27 -22.05 -0.64
C ALA A 514 17.11 -23.54 -0.93
N LEU A 515 15.87 -24.03 -1.08
CA LEU A 515 15.58 -25.42 -1.38
C LEU A 515 16.32 -25.93 -2.63
N GLU A 516 16.59 -25.07 -3.62
CA GLU A 516 17.39 -25.42 -4.82
C GLU A 516 18.81 -25.89 -4.49
N GLU A 517 19.38 -25.36 -3.41
CA GLU A 517 20.75 -25.64 -3.00
C GLU A 517 20.83 -26.83 -2.02
N VAL A 518 19.68 -27.37 -1.57
CA VAL A 518 19.62 -28.48 -0.61
C VAL A 518 19.85 -29.82 -1.34
N PRO A 519 20.92 -30.57 -1.02
CA PRO A 519 21.21 -31.84 -1.67
C PRO A 519 20.15 -32.92 -1.37
N ASN A 520 19.90 -33.82 -2.33
CA ASN A 520 18.92 -34.91 -2.22
C ASN A 520 19.02 -35.70 -0.92
N HIS A 521 20.24 -36.07 -0.50
CA HIS A 521 20.45 -36.86 0.72
C HIS A 521 19.99 -36.14 2.01
N ILE A 522 19.91 -34.81 2.02
CA ILE A 522 19.39 -34.02 3.15
C ILE A 522 17.87 -33.89 3.06
N GLN A 523 17.34 -33.72 1.84
CA GLN A 523 15.90 -33.74 1.61
C GLN A 523 15.29 -35.06 2.12
N GLU A 524 15.95 -36.20 1.83
CA GLU A 524 15.58 -37.54 2.31
C GLU A 524 15.58 -37.68 3.83
N LEU A 525 16.45 -36.97 4.54
CA LEU A 525 16.53 -37.04 6.00
C LEU A 525 15.39 -36.28 6.69
N TYR A 526 14.85 -35.23 6.06
CA TYR A 526 13.85 -34.32 6.65
C TYR A 526 12.64 -34.05 5.74
N PRO A 527 11.91 -35.08 5.27
CA PRO A 527 10.77 -34.90 4.37
C PRO A 527 9.64 -34.06 4.96
N ASP A 528 9.50 -34.05 6.29
CA ASP A 528 8.55 -33.23 7.03
C ASP A 528 8.85 -31.72 6.92
N LEU A 529 10.14 -31.34 6.93
CA LEU A 529 10.56 -29.94 6.71
C LEU A 529 10.35 -29.51 5.27
N ILE A 530 10.63 -30.39 4.31
CA ILE A 530 10.43 -30.12 2.88
C ILE A 530 8.94 -29.91 2.60
N ALA A 531 8.07 -30.78 3.14
CA ALA A 531 6.62 -30.62 3.03
C ALA A 531 6.12 -29.29 3.62
N GLN A 532 6.67 -28.87 4.77
CA GLN A 532 6.35 -27.57 5.37
C GLN A 532 6.83 -26.40 4.49
N CYS A 533 8.05 -26.48 3.94
CA CYS A 533 8.58 -25.47 3.04
C CYS A 533 7.68 -25.30 1.81
N ILE A 534 7.29 -26.40 1.15
CA ILE A 534 6.36 -26.39 0.01
C ILE A 534 5.04 -25.75 0.41
N ALA A 535 4.50 -26.07 1.59
CA ALA A 535 3.25 -25.48 2.08
C ALA A 535 3.37 -23.97 2.39
N ASP A 536 4.56 -23.50 2.78
CA ASP A 536 4.82 -22.10 3.13
C ASP A 536 5.27 -21.25 1.92
N LEU A 537 5.57 -21.86 0.76
CA LEU A 537 5.96 -21.13 -0.45
C LEU A 537 4.91 -20.08 -0.88
N PRO A 538 5.32 -18.86 -1.25
CA PRO A 538 4.39 -17.87 -1.77
C PRO A 538 3.80 -18.30 -3.12
N GLU A 539 2.54 -17.91 -3.40
CA GLU A 539 1.83 -18.28 -4.64
C GLU A 539 2.54 -17.79 -5.91
N ASP A 540 3.30 -16.70 -5.83
CA ASP A 540 4.07 -16.12 -6.93
C ASP A 540 5.53 -16.64 -6.99
N SER A 541 5.88 -17.68 -6.23
CA SER A 541 7.25 -18.22 -6.23
C SER A 541 7.58 -18.89 -7.55
N TYR A 542 8.72 -18.52 -8.16
CA TYR A 542 9.21 -19.16 -9.38
C TYR A 542 9.59 -20.64 -9.17
N LEU A 543 9.85 -21.05 -7.92
CA LEU A 543 10.11 -22.46 -7.60
C LEU A 543 8.92 -23.35 -7.90
N LEU A 544 7.68 -22.83 -7.88
CA LEU A 544 6.50 -23.64 -8.19
C LEU A 544 6.55 -24.18 -9.62
N GLU A 545 7.07 -23.43 -10.59
CA GLU A 545 7.15 -23.90 -11.98
C GLU A 545 8.21 -25.01 -12.17
N GLY A 546 9.23 -25.07 -11.31
CA GLY A 546 10.39 -25.96 -11.43
C GLY A 546 10.58 -26.96 -10.29
N LEU A 547 9.60 -27.11 -9.39
CA LEU A 547 9.80 -27.86 -8.14
C LEU A 547 10.14 -29.35 -8.38
N HIS A 548 9.68 -29.91 -9.49
CA HIS A 548 9.99 -31.29 -9.91
C HIS A 548 11.49 -31.52 -10.17
N ASP A 549 12.24 -30.49 -10.60
CA ASP A 549 13.69 -30.57 -10.81
C ASP A 549 14.49 -30.40 -9.50
N VAL A 550 13.86 -29.79 -8.49
CA VAL A 550 14.49 -29.43 -7.21
C VAL A 550 14.32 -30.54 -6.16
N ILE A 551 13.14 -31.15 -6.10
CA ILE A 551 12.82 -32.22 -5.15
C ILE A 551 13.30 -33.55 -5.69
N CYS A 552 14.02 -34.33 -4.87
CA CYS A 552 14.48 -35.65 -5.30
C CYS A 552 13.32 -36.62 -5.57
N GLU A 553 13.49 -37.48 -6.58
CA GLU A 553 12.44 -38.36 -7.11
C GLU A 553 11.79 -39.22 -6.02
N GLU A 554 12.59 -39.75 -5.10
CA GLU A 554 12.16 -40.60 -3.99
C GLU A 554 11.25 -39.87 -2.98
N LEU A 555 11.36 -38.54 -2.86
CA LEU A 555 10.56 -37.75 -1.94
C LEU A 555 9.11 -37.60 -2.40
N TRP A 556 8.85 -37.76 -3.70
CA TRP A 556 7.48 -37.70 -4.21
C TRP A 556 6.62 -38.87 -3.71
N GLY A 557 7.24 -40.00 -3.33
CA GLY A 557 6.57 -41.09 -2.61
C GLY A 557 6.30 -40.81 -1.13
N HIS A 558 6.77 -39.68 -0.58
CA HIS A 558 6.43 -39.26 0.78
C HIS A 558 5.08 -38.55 0.80
N ARG A 559 4.14 -39.16 1.51
CA ARG A 559 2.74 -38.71 1.60
C ARG A 559 2.57 -37.23 1.98
N GLU A 560 3.34 -36.72 2.93
CA GLU A 560 3.23 -35.32 3.38
C GLU A 560 3.71 -34.33 2.31
N VAL A 561 4.76 -34.68 1.57
CA VAL A 561 5.33 -33.89 0.46
C VAL A 561 4.31 -33.83 -0.69
N ALA A 562 3.78 -35.00 -1.10
CA ALA A 562 2.75 -35.09 -2.12
C ALA A 562 1.50 -34.25 -1.79
N LEU A 563 1.00 -34.34 -0.55
CA LEU A 563 -0.15 -33.55 -0.10
C LEU A 563 0.13 -32.04 -0.07
N ALA A 564 1.34 -31.63 0.33
CA ALA A 564 1.72 -30.22 0.32
C ALA A 564 1.72 -29.66 -1.11
N TRP A 565 2.26 -30.42 -2.07
CA TRP A 565 2.30 -30.06 -3.48
C TRP A 565 0.90 -29.95 -4.10
N ILE A 566 0.06 -30.96 -3.92
CA ILE A 566 -1.32 -30.97 -4.45
C ILE A 566 -2.12 -29.79 -3.87
N ARG A 567 -2.02 -29.51 -2.56
CA ARG A 567 -2.77 -28.41 -1.94
C ARG A 567 -2.33 -27.02 -2.42
N LYS A 568 -1.11 -26.90 -2.95
CA LYS A 568 -0.62 -25.68 -3.59
C LYS A 568 -1.13 -25.51 -5.03
N GLY A 569 -1.84 -26.49 -5.57
CA GLY A 569 -2.26 -26.50 -6.97
C GLY A 569 -1.08 -26.77 -7.90
N GLY A 570 -0.07 -27.51 -7.41
CA GLY A 570 1.09 -27.88 -8.21
C GLY A 570 0.68 -28.68 -9.45
N GLU A 571 1.29 -28.36 -10.59
CA GLU A 571 1.07 -29.06 -11.85
C GLU A 571 1.93 -30.34 -11.91
N ASP A 572 1.72 -31.18 -12.93
CA ASP A 572 2.51 -32.38 -13.22
C ASP A 572 2.59 -33.40 -12.05
N LEU A 573 1.46 -34.04 -11.73
CA LEU A 573 1.34 -35.04 -10.67
C LEU A 573 1.80 -36.46 -11.10
N PHE A 574 2.97 -36.56 -11.76
CA PHE A 574 3.49 -37.82 -12.35
C PHE A 574 3.65 -38.96 -11.32
N PHE A 575 3.92 -38.62 -10.06
CA PHE A 575 4.14 -39.57 -8.98
C PHE A 575 2.87 -40.28 -8.49
N LEU A 576 1.68 -39.83 -8.90
CA LEU A 576 0.42 -40.42 -8.44
C LEU A 576 0.29 -41.89 -8.86
N GLU A 577 0.59 -42.20 -10.12
CA GLU A 577 0.45 -43.57 -10.65
C GLU A 577 1.48 -44.52 -10.03
N ASP A 578 2.69 -44.02 -9.73
CA ASP A 578 3.79 -44.84 -9.24
C ASP A 578 3.71 -45.14 -7.73
N TYR A 579 3.12 -44.25 -6.93
CA TYR A 579 3.17 -44.35 -5.46
C TYR A 579 1.80 -44.36 -4.76
N PHE A 580 0.74 -43.79 -5.35
CA PHE A 580 -0.50 -43.46 -4.63
C PHE A 580 -1.80 -43.76 -5.37
N ASP A 581 -1.76 -44.56 -6.43
CA ASP A 581 -2.91 -44.94 -7.26
C ASP A 581 -4.14 -45.43 -6.46
N ASP A 582 -3.93 -46.06 -5.30
CA ASP A 582 -4.95 -46.55 -4.37
C ASP A 582 -5.13 -45.71 -3.06
N ASP A 583 -4.48 -44.55 -2.88
CA ASP A 583 -4.61 -43.72 -1.65
C ASP A 583 -5.83 -42.77 -1.68
N GLU A 584 -6.83 -43.07 -0.86
CA GLU A 584 -8.09 -42.31 -0.74
C GLU A 584 -7.85 -40.82 -0.38
N GLU A 585 -6.95 -40.51 0.55
CA GLU A 585 -6.80 -39.13 1.04
C GLU A 585 -6.10 -38.25 0.00
N ILE A 586 -5.12 -38.81 -0.71
CA ILE A 586 -4.43 -38.12 -1.79
C ILE A 586 -5.41 -37.77 -2.90
N PHE A 587 -6.21 -38.73 -3.37
CA PHE A 587 -7.15 -38.44 -4.43
C PHE A 587 -8.33 -37.56 -3.99
N LEU A 588 -8.66 -37.47 -2.70
CA LEU A 588 -9.56 -36.42 -2.20
C LEU A 588 -8.93 -35.02 -2.26
N ALA A 589 -7.61 -34.91 -2.05
CA ALA A 589 -6.89 -33.64 -2.24
C ALA A 589 -6.77 -33.28 -3.72
N VAL A 590 -6.48 -34.26 -4.59
CA VAL A 590 -6.49 -34.10 -6.05
C VAL A 590 -7.86 -33.63 -6.52
N ALA A 591 -8.94 -34.20 -5.99
CA ALA A 591 -10.29 -33.77 -6.33
C ALA A 591 -10.55 -32.29 -6.01
N GLU A 592 -9.99 -31.77 -4.92
CA GLU A 592 -10.19 -30.40 -4.46
C GLU A 592 -9.33 -29.38 -5.24
N HIS A 593 -8.09 -29.73 -5.59
CA HIS A 593 -7.10 -28.78 -6.13
C HIS A 593 -6.66 -29.04 -7.57
N ASN A 594 -6.64 -30.31 -8.01
CA ASN A 594 -6.08 -30.77 -9.29
C ASN A 594 -6.99 -31.80 -9.97
N TRP A 595 -8.27 -31.47 -10.15
CA TRP A 595 -9.29 -32.42 -10.61
C TRP A 595 -9.02 -33.04 -11.99
N GLU A 596 -8.18 -32.42 -12.82
CA GLU A 596 -7.82 -32.90 -14.16
C GLU A 596 -7.06 -34.24 -14.11
N ASP A 597 -6.26 -34.44 -13.07
CA ASP A 597 -5.45 -35.65 -12.85
C ASP A 597 -6.22 -36.76 -12.09
N PHE A 598 -7.48 -36.53 -11.74
CA PHE A 598 -8.27 -37.47 -10.94
C PHE A 598 -8.46 -38.85 -11.61
N ASN A 599 -8.39 -38.91 -12.95
CA ASN A 599 -8.48 -40.16 -13.73
C ASN A 599 -7.30 -41.12 -13.55
N VAL A 600 -6.21 -40.67 -12.94
CA VAL A 600 -5.03 -41.50 -12.66
C VAL A 600 -5.28 -42.47 -11.49
N ALA A 601 -6.34 -42.25 -10.71
CA ALA A 601 -6.72 -43.17 -9.64
C ALA A 601 -6.96 -44.59 -10.17
N SER A 602 -6.67 -45.58 -9.33
CA SER A 602 -6.90 -46.97 -9.67
C SER A 602 -8.38 -47.23 -10.01
N GLU A 603 -8.62 -48.26 -10.83
CA GLU A 603 -9.98 -48.76 -11.07
C GLU A 603 -10.69 -49.15 -9.76
N SER A 604 -9.93 -49.52 -8.72
CA SER A 604 -10.49 -49.92 -7.42
C SER A 604 -11.14 -48.73 -6.72
N LEU A 605 -10.46 -47.57 -6.69
CA LEU A 605 -10.97 -46.33 -6.13
C LEU A 605 -12.06 -45.72 -7.01
N LEU A 606 -11.86 -45.68 -8.33
CA LEU A 606 -12.86 -45.12 -9.27
C LEU A 606 -14.18 -45.92 -9.27
N ASN A 607 -14.16 -47.17 -8.82
CA ASN A 607 -15.37 -47.98 -8.61
C ASN A 607 -15.90 -47.96 -7.16
N ASP A 608 -15.20 -47.35 -6.20
CA ASP A 608 -15.71 -47.20 -4.83
C ASP A 608 -16.68 -46.02 -4.74
N LYS A 609 -17.96 -46.38 -4.73
CA LYS A 609 -19.09 -45.48 -4.53
C LYS A 609 -18.94 -44.54 -3.32
N LYS A 610 -18.41 -45.00 -2.17
CA LYS A 610 -18.28 -44.13 -0.99
C LYS A 610 -17.24 -43.06 -1.19
N PHE A 611 -16.13 -43.41 -1.83
CA PHE A 611 -15.06 -42.49 -2.18
C PHE A 611 -15.54 -41.47 -3.21
N LEU A 612 -16.18 -41.91 -4.30
CA LEU A 612 -16.72 -41.00 -5.32
C LEU A 612 -17.75 -40.01 -4.76
N ILE A 613 -18.60 -40.45 -3.82
CA ILE A 613 -19.53 -39.55 -3.12
C ILE A 613 -18.78 -38.45 -2.36
N GLN A 614 -17.61 -38.75 -1.77
CA GLN A 614 -16.78 -37.73 -1.11
C GLN A 614 -16.10 -36.81 -2.14
N ALA A 615 -15.48 -37.38 -3.18
CA ALA A 615 -14.79 -36.61 -4.21
C ALA A 615 -15.71 -35.61 -4.92
N VAL A 616 -16.90 -36.04 -5.34
CA VAL A 616 -17.86 -35.17 -6.03
C VAL A 616 -18.40 -34.06 -5.12
N THR A 617 -18.41 -34.24 -3.79
CA THR A 617 -18.78 -33.15 -2.88
C THR A 617 -17.72 -32.06 -2.76
N LYS A 618 -16.45 -32.37 -3.08
CA LYS A 618 -15.33 -31.42 -3.00
C LYS A 618 -15.30 -30.48 -4.18
N ASN A 619 -15.53 -30.99 -5.39
CA ASN A 619 -15.42 -30.20 -6.62
C ASN A 619 -16.43 -30.70 -7.68
N GLU A 620 -17.17 -29.77 -8.29
CA GLU A 620 -18.14 -30.08 -9.32
C GLU A 620 -17.52 -30.66 -10.60
N GLN A 621 -16.25 -30.35 -10.89
CA GLN A 621 -15.57 -30.78 -12.12
C GLN A 621 -15.33 -32.29 -12.16
N ILE A 622 -15.25 -32.95 -10.99
CA ILE A 622 -15.14 -34.41 -10.88
C ILE A 622 -16.28 -35.11 -11.61
N TRP A 623 -17.47 -34.49 -11.66
CA TRP A 623 -18.59 -35.01 -12.41
C TRP A 623 -18.27 -35.27 -13.89
N THR A 624 -17.41 -34.46 -14.52
CA THR A 624 -17.05 -34.65 -15.94
C THR A 624 -16.22 -35.90 -16.16
N VAL A 625 -15.36 -36.19 -15.19
CA VAL A 625 -14.32 -37.21 -15.19
C VAL A 625 -14.91 -38.61 -14.95
N LEU A 626 -16.00 -38.72 -14.19
CA LEU A 626 -16.66 -40.01 -13.90
C LEU A 626 -17.11 -40.76 -15.16
N GLU A 627 -16.97 -42.08 -15.13
CA GLU A 627 -17.54 -42.97 -16.15
C GLU A 627 -19.08 -42.94 -16.15
N THR A 628 -19.69 -43.31 -17.27
CA THR A 628 -21.16 -43.30 -17.45
C THR A 628 -21.88 -44.19 -16.43
N GLU A 629 -21.32 -45.37 -16.13
CA GLU A 629 -21.91 -46.28 -15.14
C GLU A 629 -21.99 -45.65 -13.74
N MET A 630 -20.98 -44.87 -13.35
CA MET A 630 -20.93 -44.18 -12.05
C MET A 630 -21.81 -42.93 -12.02
N LYS A 631 -21.93 -42.22 -13.14
CA LYS A 631 -22.88 -41.10 -13.29
C LYS A 631 -24.33 -41.56 -13.16
N GLU A 632 -24.62 -42.78 -13.62
CA GLU A 632 -25.95 -43.37 -13.54
C GLU A 632 -26.31 -43.92 -12.15
N ASP A 633 -25.33 -44.09 -11.25
CA ASP A 633 -25.61 -44.46 -9.86
C ASP A 633 -26.40 -43.36 -9.15
N PHE A 634 -27.56 -43.74 -8.62
CA PHE A 634 -28.51 -42.80 -8.04
C PHE A 634 -27.94 -42.02 -6.85
N ASP A 635 -27.12 -42.62 -5.98
CA ASP A 635 -26.63 -41.93 -4.77
C ASP A 635 -25.46 -40.99 -5.07
N ILE A 636 -24.63 -41.33 -6.07
CA ILE A 636 -23.57 -40.45 -6.58
C ILE A 636 -24.22 -39.24 -7.24
N ALA A 637 -25.14 -39.47 -8.20
CA ALA A 637 -25.90 -38.40 -8.85
C ALA A 637 -26.67 -37.54 -7.85
N LEU A 638 -27.38 -38.16 -6.89
CA LEU A 638 -28.07 -37.44 -5.83
C LEU A 638 -27.14 -36.55 -5.02
N THR A 639 -25.94 -37.03 -4.70
CA THR A 639 -24.98 -36.23 -3.92
C THR A 639 -24.41 -35.10 -4.77
N ALA A 640 -24.06 -35.35 -6.03
CA ALA A 640 -23.55 -34.35 -6.96
C ALA A 640 -24.54 -33.20 -7.15
N PHE A 641 -25.78 -33.53 -7.54
CA PHE A 641 -26.84 -32.55 -7.77
C PHE A 641 -27.29 -31.88 -6.48
N ALA A 642 -27.11 -32.49 -5.30
CA ALA A 642 -27.41 -31.83 -4.02
C ALA A 642 -26.28 -30.88 -3.56
N ALA A 643 -25.02 -31.18 -3.88
CA ALA A 643 -23.86 -30.39 -3.47
C ALA A 643 -23.71 -29.15 -4.35
N HIS A 644 -23.85 -29.33 -5.68
CA HIS A 644 -23.51 -28.30 -6.66
C HIS A 644 -24.72 -27.94 -7.52
N PRO A 645 -25.05 -26.64 -7.67
CA PRO A 645 -26.19 -26.20 -8.49
C PRO A 645 -25.90 -26.27 -10.00
N ASN A 646 -24.63 -26.14 -10.39
CA ASN A 646 -24.18 -26.05 -11.77
C ASN A 646 -23.11 -27.11 -12.03
N LEU A 647 -23.51 -28.38 -12.18
CA LEU A 647 -22.59 -29.42 -12.61
C LEU A 647 -22.17 -29.19 -14.08
N PRO A 648 -20.89 -29.36 -14.45
CA PRO A 648 -20.46 -29.27 -15.84
C PRO A 648 -21.01 -30.48 -16.61
N TYR A 649 -21.70 -30.23 -17.72
CA TYR A 649 -22.47 -31.26 -18.44
C TYR A 649 -22.13 -31.26 -19.93
N TYR A 650 -21.69 -32.41 -20.44
CA TYR A 650 -21.60 -32.69 -21.86
C TYR A 650 -22.94 -33.25 -22.32
N ALA A 651 -23.57 -32.60 -23.30
CA ALA A 651 -24.84 -33.06 -23.84
C ALA A 651 -24.61 -34.07 -24.97
N ALA A 652 -24.62 -35.37 -24.64
CA ALA A 652 -25.00 -36.42 -25.59
C ALA A 652 -26.51 -36.73 -25.45
N ASP A 653 -27.13 -37.27 -26.50
CA ASP A 653 -28.57 -37.59 -26.51
C ASP A 653 -28.96 -38.64 -25.45
N ASP A 654 -28.03 -39.55 -25.08
CA ASP A 654 -28.25 -40.59 -24.08
C ASP A 654 -28.30 -40.02 -22.64
N ASP A 655 -27.55 -38.95 -22.35
CA ASP A 655 -27.47 -38.36 -21.01
C ASP A 655 -28.75 -37.61 -20.60
N PHE A 656 -29.49 -37.03 -21.57
CA PHE A 656 -30.75 -36.36 -21.29
C PHE A 656 -31.83 -37.35 -20.82
N SER A 657 -31.80 -38.58 -21.35
CA SER A 657 -32.72 -39.65 -20.95
C SER A 657 -32.51 -40.04 -19.48
N PHE A 658 -31.24 -40.10 -19.05
CA PHE A 658 -30.85 -40.32 -17.66
C PHE A 658 -31.36 -39.19 -16.76
N LEU A 659 -31.12 -37.92 -17.11
CA LEU A 659 -31.57 -36.78 -16.28
C LEU A 659 -33.08 -36.76 -16.07
N VAL A 660 -33.87 -37.06 -17.09
CA VAL A 660 -35.34 -37.18 -16.98
C VAL A 660 -35.72 -38.31 -16.02
N ALA A 661 -35.07 -39.48 -16.15
CA ALA A 661 -35.34 -40.64 -15.29
C ALA A 661 -34.92 -40.38 -13.84
N PHE A 662 -33.76 -39.75 -13.64
CA PHE A 662 -33.23 -39.35 -12.35
C PHE A 662 -34.12 -38.32 -11.66
N ALA A 663 -34.51 -37.25 -12.35
CA ALA A 663 -35.41 -36.22 -11.82
C ALA A 663 -36.79 -36.81 -11.44
N ARG A 664 -37.31 -37.74 -12.26
CA ARG A 664 -38.53 -38.49 -11.91
C ARG A 664 -38.34 -39.32 -10.64
N ASN A 665 -37.24 -40.05 -10.51
CA ASN A 665 -36.95 -40.87 -9.34
C ASN A 665 -36.78 -40.02 -8.06
N VAL A 666 -36.11 -38.85 -8.14
CA VAL A 666 -36.04 -37.88 -7.04
C VAL A 666 -37.43 -37.38 -6.65
N ARG A 667 -38.25 -37.02 -7.64
CA ARG A 667 -39.63 -36.56 -7.43
C ARG A 667 -40.51 -37.64 -6.79
N ASP A 668 -40.52 -38.85 -7.32
CA ASP A 668 -41.32 -39.97 -6.81
C ASP A 668 -40.98 -40.24 -5.34
N ARG A 669 -39.68 -40.22 -4.98
CA ARG A 669 -39.24 -40.40 -3.58
C ARG A 669 -39.68 -39.26 -2.66
N LEU A 670 -39.70 -38.02 -3.15
CA LEU A 670 -40.23 -36.88 -2.42
C LEU A 670 -41.76 -36.95 -2.29
N GLU A 671 -42.47 -37.37 -3.33
CA GLU A 671 -43.93 -37.53 -3.32
C GLU A 671 -44.38 -38.62 -2.34
N ILE A 672 -43.64 -39.73 -2.22
CA ILE A 672 -43.92 -40.77 -1.21
C ILE A 672 -43.73 -40.20 0.20
N HIS A 673 -42.69 -39.40 0.42
CA HIS A 673 -42.47 -38.71 1.70
C HIS A 673 -43.60 -37.72 2.00
N ASP A 674 -43.98 -36.87 1.06
CA ASP A 674 -45.04 -35.88 1.24
C ASP A 674 -46.40 -36.55 1.45
N SER A 675 -46.69 -37.61 0.71
CA SER A 675 -47.88 -38.46 0.91
C SER A 675 -47.90 -39.10 2.29
N PHE A 676 -46.76 -39.54 2.82
CA PHE A 676 -46.67 -40.06 4.19
C PHE A 676 -46.93 -38.97 5.24
N VAL A 677 -46.36 -37.77 5.06
CA VAL A 677 -46.61 -36.63 5.93
C VAL A 677 -48.11 -36.30 5.95
N GLU A 678 -48.74 -36.20 4.78
CA GLU A 678 -50.15 -35.86 4.65
C GLU A 678 -51.10 -36.96 5.15
N LEU A 679 -50.86 -38.23 4.80
CA LEU A 679 -51.79 -39.32 5.09
C LEU A 679 -51.57 -39.93 6.47
N VAL A 680 -50.32 -40.06 6.92
CA VAL A 680 -49.99 -40.77 8.16
C VAL A 680 -49.70 -39.80 9.29
N LEU A 681 -48.80 -38.82 9.09
CA LEU A 681 -48.44 -37.92 10.19
C LEU A 681 -49.57 -36.95 10.53
N CYS A 682 -50.21 -36.32 9.54
CA CYS A 682 -51.36 -35.44 9.81
C CYS A 682 -52.57 -36.20 10.34
N SER A 683 -52.75 -37.48 10.00
CA SER A 683 -53.86 -38.29 10.53
C SER A 683 -53.67 -38.77 11.98
N MET A 684 -52.42 -38.87 12.46
CA MET A 684 -52.10 -39.12 13.87
C MET A 684 -52.44 -37.93 14.78
N ASP A 685 -52.51 -36.70 14.24
CA ASP A 685 -52.75 -35.46 14.98
C ASP A 685 -54.23 -35.02 15.00
N LEU A 686 -55.12 -35.77 14.32
CA LEU A 686 -56.57 -35.50 14.32
C LEU A 686 -57.24 -36.00 15.63
N PRO A 687 -58.11 -35.20 16.27
CA PRO A 687 -58.85 -35.63 17.46
C PRO A 687 -59.87 -36.73 17.09
N SER A 688 -59.62 -37.92 17.62
CA SER A 688 -60.34 -39.20 17.50
C SER A 688 -61.83 -39.11 17.13
N SER A 689 -62.27 -39.91 16.15
CA SER A 689 -63.06 -41.11 16.51
C SER A 689 -63.15 -42.21 15.43
N THR A 690 -62.29 -42.26 14.41
CA THR A 690 -62.38 -43.36 13.41
C THR A 690 -61.06 -43.91 12.88
N ASN A 691 -59.89 -43.40 13.27
CA ASN A 691 -58.63 -43.76 12.61
C ASN A 691 -57.63 -44.48 13.54
N ILE A 692 -57.14 -45.65 13.11
CA ILE A 692 -56.21 -46.51 13.86
C ILE A 692 -54.94 -45.74 14.25
N PHE A 693 -54.48 -44.81 13.42
CA PHE A 693 -53.27 -44.00 13.65
C PHE A 693 -53.35 -43.05 14.85
N THR A 694 -54.56 -42.62 15.27
CA THR A 694 -54.72 -41.78 16.48
C THR A 694 -54.32 -42.52 17.76
N THR A 695 -54.43 -43.86 17.76
CA THR A 695 -54.02 -44.70 18.89
C THR A 695 -52.50 -44.84 19.02
N LEU A 696 -51.73 -44.47 17.99
CA LEU A 696 -50.26 -44.50 18.02
C LEU A 696 -49.67 -43.20 18.60
N ASN A 697 -50.51 -42.20 18.91
CA ASN A 697 -50.11 -40.89 19.46
C ASN A 697 -50.26 -40.80 20.99
N GLN A 698 -49.80 -41.83 21.72
CA GLN A 698 -50.02 -41.97 23.18
C GLN A 698 -48.90 -41.38 24.07
N GLY A 699 -47.95 -40.63 23.50
CA GLY A 699 -46.90 -39.95 24.29
C GLY A 699 -45.72 -39.47 23.43
N ARG A 700 -45.01 -38.41 23.84
CA ARG A 700 -44.01 -37.74 22.98
C ARG A 700 -42.86 -38.65 22.52
N HIS A 701 -42.35 -39.52 23.39
CA HIS A 701 -41.28 -40.47 23.05
C HIS A 701 -41.77 -41.66 22.23
N THR A 702 -42.94 -42.21 22.56
CA THR A 702 -43.55 -43.34 21.84
C THR A 702 -44.03 -42.94 20.45
N THR A 703 -44.64 -41.76 20.30
CA THR A 703 -45.04 -41.20 19.01
C THR A 703 -43.84 -41.02 18.07
N LEU A 704 -42.70 -40.53 18.58
CA LEU A 704 -41.51 -40.31 17.76
C LEU A 704 -40.88 -41.65 17.33
N GLN A 705 -40.87 -42.64 18.22
CA GLN A 705 -40.41 -43.99 17.91
C GLN A 705 -41.31 -44.68 16.88
N TYR A 706 -42.64 -44.59 17.03
CA TYR A 706 -43.58 -45.14 16.04
C TYR A 706 -43.47 -44.44 14.68
N LYS A 707 -43.37 -43.11 14.66
CA LYS A 707 -43.14 -42.35 13.41
C LYS A 707 -41.87 -42.82 12.70
N LYS A 708 -40.79 -43.04 13.45
CA LYS A 708 -39.53 -43.55 12.92
C LYS A 708 -39.67 -45.00 12.41
N SER A 709 -40.28 -45.89 13.18
CA SER A 709 -40.44 -47.29 12.80
C SER A 709 -41.39 -47.50 11.62
N ILE A 710 -42.46 -46.71 11.51
CA ILE A 710 -43.37 -46.75 10.35
C ILE A 710 -42.63 -46.20 9.12
N ALA A 711 -41.87 -45.12 9.26
CA ALA A 711 -41.08 -44.58 8.17
C ALA A 711 -39.98 -45.54 7.70
N GLU A 712 -39.28 -46.20 8.64
CA GLU A 712 -38.30 -47.24 8.36
C GLU A 712 -38.94 -48.46 7.66
N TYR A 713 -40.14 -48.88 8.09
CA TYR A 713 -40.86 -50.01 7.49
C TYR A 713 -41.32 -49.73 6.04
N ILE A 714 -41.71 -48.48 5.74
CA ILE A 714 -42.15 -48.06 4.39
C ILE A 714 -40.96 -47.72 3.48
N GLY A 715 -39.75 -47.60 4.04
CA GLY A 715 -38.55 -47.23 3.29
C GLY A 715 -38.51 -45.73 2.93
N LEU A 716 -39.05 -44.87 3.79
CA LEU A 716 -39.12 -43.43 3.53
C LEU A 716 -37.75 -42.75 3.61
N PRO A 717 -37.47 -41.77 2.73
CA PRO A 717 -36.28 -40.95 2.86
C PRO A 717 -36.40 -40.07 4.11
N MET A 718 -35.49 -40.24 5.06
CA MET A 718 -35.49 -39.51 6.33
C MET A 718 -34.13 -38.85 6.60
N GLY A 719 -34.13 -37.82 7.46
CA GLY A 719 -32.89 -37.20 7.95
C GLY A 719 -32.06 -36.53 6.84
N SER A 720 -30.75 -36.78 6.83
CA SER A 720 -29.80 -36.21 5.87
C SER A 720 -30.11 -36.58 4.43
N TYR A 721 -30.63 -37.79 4.18
CA TYR A 721 -30.99 -38.27 2.85
C TYR A 721 -32.17 -37.48 2.24
N LEU A 722 -33.19 -37.14 3.06
CA LEU A 722 -34.29 -36.27 2.62
C LEU A 722 -33.81 -34.86 2.27
N VAL A 723 -32.85 -34.32 3.04
CA VAL A 723 -32.26 -33.01 2.75
C VAL A 723 -31.53 -33.03 1.41
N LYS A 724 -30.77 -34.10 1.11
CA LYS A 724 -30.13 -34.29 -0.20
C LYS A 724 -31.16 -34.31 -1.34
N LEU A 725 -32.24 -35.09 -1.20
CA LEU A 725 -33.32 -35.14 -2.21
C LEU A 725 -33.96 -33.78 -2.48
N LYS A 726 -34.23 -33.00 -1.42
CA LYS A 726 -34.79 -31.65 -1.58
C LYS A 726 -33.82 -30.70 -2.29
N LYS A 727 -32.55 -30.68 -1.90
CA LYS A 727 -31.52 -29.87 -2.55
C LYS A 727 -31.33 -30.24 -4.02
N ALA A 728 -31.21 -31.54 -4.31
CA ALA A 728 -31.12 -32.03 -5.67
C ALA A 728 -32.36 -31.63 -6.50
N SER A 729 -33.58 -31.73 -5.94
CA SER A 729 -34.79 -31.27 -6.62
C SER A 729 -34.78 -29.76 -6.88
N GLU A 730 -34.29 -28.94 -5.95
CA GLU A 730 -34.16 -27.49 -6.15
C GLU A 730 -33.15 -27.15 -7.24
N HIS A 731 -32.01 -27.85 -7.27
CA HIS A 731 -30.98 -27.65 -8.29
C HIS A 731 -31.43 -28.17 -9.66
N LEU A 732 -32.08 -29.33 -9.74
CA LEU A 732 -32.67 -29.85 -10.98
C LEU A 732 -33.72 -28.90 -11.58
N ALA A 733 -34.45 -28.15 -10.74
CA ALA A 733 -35.38 -27.13 -11.21
C ALA A 733 -34.68 -25.96 -11.93
N ILE A 734 -33.41 -25.65 -11.58
CA ILE A 734 -32.59 -24.67 -12.30
C ILE A 734 -32.34 -25.14 -13.74
N TRP A 735 -32.24 -26.45 -13.93
CA TRP A 735 -32.03 -27.12 -15.22
C TRP A 735 -33.34 -27.36 -16.00
N GLY A 736 -34.49 -27.01 -15.41
CA GLY A 736 -35.80 -27.11 -16.06
C GLY A 736 -36.53 -28.45 -15.89
N PHE A 737 -36.10 -29.29 -14.95
CA PHE A 737 -36.69 -30.60 -14.66
C PHE A 737 -37.72 -30.60 -13.52
#